data_AF-Q6DCT2-F1
#
_entry.id   AF-Q6DCT2-F1
#
_cell.length_a   1.000
_cell.length_b   1.000
_cell.length_c   1.000
_cell.angle_alpha   90.00
_cell.angle_beta   90.00
_cell.angle_gamma   90.00
#
_symmetry.space_group_name_H-M   'P 1'
#
loop_
_entity.id
_entity.type
_entity.pdbx_description
1 polymer ?
#
loop_
_entity_poly.entity_id
_entity_poly.type
_entity_poly.pdbx_seq_one_letter_code
_entity_poly.pdbx_strand_id
1 'polypeptide(L)'
;MAQIEKKVGLLRKSSASKKPLKEKVVLMYDEIFTKEDPTKSNPRFWDELFLMKVNIEYLESKLESLDGEELMKLKDNINSLFQHCIHALRAEHQIRVVNSLQTLCALIRGVHQKNKPTSGFDIINMLMGFDKAELRMKNLMESLDLLLCGDGSESLKSLCLKLLLCLVTVTDNISQNTILEYVMINSIFEAILQILSNPLSRRQHGYDAVVLLALLVNYRKYESVNPYIVKLSIVDDENTLNGMGLVIARALFEYNRQYTDKEEENQTGFFSALTNMVGSMFIADADEKISVQTNEAILLALYEAVHLNRNFITVLAQSHPEMGLVAVPISPIPTTPTSPLGTTPPSSDVISPTELPMDADVQTSNLLITFLKYSSIVMQDTKDEHRLNSGKLCLIILTCIAEDQYANAFLHDDNMNFRVNLHRMPMRHRKKAADKNIPCRPLVCAVLDLMVEFIVTHMMKDFPMDLYTRCIQIVHKVLCYQKKCRVRLHYTWRELWLALINLLKFLMSNETVLLAKHNIFTLTLMVVNLFNMFITYGDTFLPTPSSYDELYYEIIRMHQIFDNLYSMVLRLSTNAGQWKEPASKVTHSLVNIRAIINHFNPKIESYAAVNHISQLSEEQVLEVVRSNYDTLTLKLQDGLDQYERYSEQHKEAAFFKELARSISINVRKNVAFNTLSQEILLKEFSTIS
;
A
#
# COMPACT_ATOMS: atom_id res chain seq x y z
N MET A 1 -29.79 -60.84 73.78
CA MET A 1 -30.89 -59.84 73.76
C MET A 1 -30.32 -58.51 73.31
N ALA A 2 -30.99 -57.92 72.32
CA ALA A 2 -31.11 -56.49 71.99
C ALA A 2 -29.85 -55.61 71.86
N GLN A 3 -29.65 -55.15 70.62
CA GLN A 3 -29.34 -53.79 70.19
C GLN A 3 -28.12 -53.08 70.79
N ILE A 4 -27.06 -53.01 69.98
CA ILE A 4 -26.06 -51.94 70.04
C ILE A 4 -26.13 -51.19 68.70
N GLU A 5 -27.13 -50.31 68.55
CA GLU A 5 -27.09 -49.27 67.50
C GLU A 5 -26.16 -48.14 67.96
N LYS A 6 -24.86 -48.27 67.67
CA LYS A 6 -23.92 -47.15 67.72
C LYS A 6 -24.05 -46.32 66.44
N LYS A 7 -24.97 -45.36 66.42
CA LYS A 7 -24.93 -44.26 65.44
C LYS A 7 -23.87 -43.24 65.87
N VAL A 8 -22.62 -43.49 65.48
CA VAL A 8 -21.55 -42.49 65.46
C VAL A 8 -20.99 -42.50 64.04
N GLY A 9 -21.12 -41.40 63.31
CA GLY A 9 -20.67 -41.37 61.93
C GLY A 9 -20.96 -40.09 61.17
N LEU A 10 -20.30 -39.01 61.57
CA LEU A 10 -19.77 -37.94 60.72
C LEU A 10 -20.70 -37.23 59.72
N LEU A 11 -21.05 -36.01 60.10
CA LEU A 11 -21.08 -34.78 59.30
C LEU A 11 -20.77 -34.99 57.80
N ARG A 12 -21.85 -34.91 57.01
CA ARG A 12 -21.87 -34.85 55.56
C ARG A 12 -20.94 -33.72 55.08
N LYS A 13 -19.77 -34.07 54.54
CA LYS A 13 -19.06 -33.22 53.57
C LYS A 13 -19.88 -33.24 52.26
N SER A 14 -20.97 -32.46 52.20
CA SER A 14 -21.75 -32.29 50.97
C SER A 14 -21.77 -30.82 50.54
N SER A 15 -20.70 -30.39 49.90
CA SER A 15 -20.77 -29.45 48.77
C SER A 15 -19.40 -29.42 48.08
N ALA A 16 -18.94 -30.58 47.60
CA ALA A 16 -17.89 -30.60 46.60
C ALA A 16 -18.49 -30.03 45.31
N SER A 17 -17.85 -28.96 44.83
CA SER A 17 -17.96 -28.34 43.50
C SER A 17 -19.37 -28.06 42.94
N LYS A 18 -19.90 -26.85 43.23
CA LYS A 18 -20.82 -26.19 42.30
C LYS A 18 -20.11 -26.14 40.93
N LYS A 19 -20.56 -26.93 39.95
CA LYS A 19 -20.18 -26.73 38.55
C LYS A 19 -20.50 -25.27 38.21
N PRO A 20 -19.60 -24.52 37.57
CA PRO A 20 -19.88 -23.14 37.20
C PRO A 20 -21.16 -23.09 36.34
N LEU A 21 -22.01 -22.08 36.59
CA LEU A 21 -23.20 -21.82 35.79
C LEU A 21 -22.74 -21.56 34.36
N LYS A 22 -22.97 -22.52 33.45
CA LYS A 22 -22.72 -22.32 32.02
C LYS A 22 -23.83 -21.45 31.44
N GLU A 23 -23.47 -20.52 30.56
CA GLU A 23 -24.42 -19.74 29.78
C GLU A 23 -25.31 -20.68 28.93
N LYS A 24 -26.59 -20.34 28.73
CA LYS A 24 -27.51 -21.18 27.93
C LYS A 24 -26.99 -21.37 26.50
N VAL A 25 -26.39 -20.34 25.91
CA VAL A 25 -25.79 -20.42 24.55
C VAL A 25 -24.67 -21.46 24.48
N VAL A 26 -23.83 -21.54 25.53
CA VAL A 26 -22.74 -22.52 25.63
C VAL A 26 -23.29 -23.94 25.71
N LEU A 27 -24.39 -24.15 26.45
CA LEU A 27 -25.05 -25.45 26.53
C LEU A 27 -25.63 -25.88 25.18
N MET A 28 -26.22 -24.95 24.43
CA MET A 28 -26.75 -25.23 23.10
C MET A 28 -25.64 -25.48 22.08
N TYR A 29 -24.51 -24.78 22.16
CA TYR A 29 -23.33 -25.15 21.37
C TYR A 29 -22.83 -26.55 21.73
N ASP A 30 -22.70 -26.87 23.02
CA ASP A 30 -22.35 -28.22 23.49
C ASP A 30 -23.31 -29.28 22.90
N GLU A 31 -24.62 -29.00 22.79
CA GLU A 31 -25.62 -29.87 22.13
C GLU A 31 -25.36 -30.05 20.62
N ILE A 32 -25.01 -29.00 19.87
CA ILE A 32 -24.59 -29.13 18.45
C ILE A 32 -23.35 -30.00 18.32
N PHE A 33 -22.44 -29.90 19.30
CA PHE A 33 -21.23 -30.71 19.39
C PHE A 33 -21.46 -32.11 19.98
N THR A 34 -22.71 -32.50 20.26
CA THR A 34 -23.08 -33.91 20.42
C THR A 34 -23.36 -34.52 19.05
N LYS A 35 -23.11 -35.82 18.86
CA LYS A 35 -23.31 -36.50 17.56
C LYS A 35 -24.79 -36.61 17.15
N GLU A 36 -25.71 -36.25 18.03
CA GLU A 36 -27.14 -36.31 17.77
C GLU A 36 -27.63 -34.98 17.20
N ASP A 37 -28.67 -35.04 16.36
CA ASP A 37 -29.32 -33.85 15.84
C ASP A 37 -30.09 -33.16 16.99
N PRO A 38 -29.74 -31.91 17.36
CA PRO A 38 -30.37 -31.21 18.49
C PRO A 38 -31.86 -30.93 18.26
N THR A 39 -32.35 -30.97 17.02
CA THR A 39 -33.77 -30.77 16.72
C THR A 39 -34.64 -31.96 17.13
N LYS A 40 -34.04 -33.13 17.35
CA LYS A 40 -34.76 -34.33 17.84
C LYS A 40 -35.27 -34.14 19.26
N SER A 41 -34.50 -33.47 20.11
CA SER A 41 -34.88 -33.16 21.50
C SER A 41 -35.66 -31.84 21.59
N ASN A 42 -35.33 -30.86 20.76
CA ASN A 42 -36.01 -29.56 20.72
C ASN A 42 -36.28 -29.08 19.28
N PRO A 43 -37.50 -29.22 18.74
CA PRO A 43 -37.84 -28.75 17.39
C PRO A 43 -37.64 -27.25 17.14
N ARG A 44 -37.60 -26.41 18.20
CA ARG A 44 -37.36 -24.96 18.13
C ARG A 44 -35.90 -24.57 18.44
N PHE A 45 -34.99 -25.54 18.44
CA PHE A 45 -33.59 -25.35 18.83
C PHE A 45 -32.92 -24.17 18.11
N TRP A 46 -33.03 -24.09 16.77
CA TRP A 46 -32.38 -23.04 15.99
C TRP A 46 -32.98 -21.65 16.24
N ASP A 47 -34.30 -21.56 16.40
CA ASP A 47 -34.99 -20.31 16.73
C ASP A 47 -34.54 -19.77 18.09
N GLU A 48 -34.35 -20.64 19.07
CA GLU A 48 -33.82 -20.28 20.39
C GLU A 48 -32.34 -19.87 20.31
N LEU A 49 -31.53 -20.59 19.53
CA LEU A 49 -30.11 -20.31 19.36
C LEU A 49 -29.88 -18.89 18.83
N PHE A 50 -30.57 -18.51 17.75
CA PHE A 50 -30.37 -17.21 17.11
C PHE A 50 -30.98 -16.02 17.88
N LEU A 51 -31.72 -16.26 18.96
CA LEU A 51 -32.14 -15.21 19.89
C LEU A 51 -31.11 -14.94 20.98
N MET A 52 -30.15 -15.82 21.20
CA MET A 52 -29.14 -15.68 22.24
C MET A 52 -27.88 -14.98 21.74
N LYS A 53 -27.27 -14.18 22.63
CA LYS A 53 -25.95 -13.58 22.39
C LYS A 53 -24.93 -14.65 22.03
N VAL A 54 -24.27 -14.47 20.88
CA VAL A 54 -23.22 -15.38 20.40
C VAL A 54 -22.01 -15.31 21.32
N ASN A 55 -21.53 -16.46 21.76
CA ASN A 55 -20.25 -16.58 22.45
C ASN A 55 -19.19 -17.04 21.44
N ILE A 56 -18.61 -16.06 20.72
CA ILE A 56 -17.65 -16.27 19.63
C ILE A 56 -16.43 -17.03 20.13
N GLU A 57 -15.85 -16.59 21.26
CA GLU A 57 -14.65 -17.18 21.85
C GLU A 57 -14.87 -18.66 22.20
N TYR A 58 -16.01 -18.99 22.81
CA TYR A 58 -16.35 -20.38 23.11
C TYR A 58 -16.53 -21.21 21.83
N LEU A 59 -17.26 -20.70 20.83
CA LEU A 59 -17.53 -21.44 19.61
C LEU A 59 -16.24 -21.70 18.81
N GLU A 60 -15.38 -20.69 18.65
CA GLU A 60 -14.09 -20.81 17.98
C GLU A 60 -13.17 -21.78 18.73
N SER A 61 -12.97 -21.58 20.04
CA SER A 61 -12.11 -22.46 20.85
C SER A 61 -12.60 -23.90 20.89
N LYS A 62 -13.92 -24.11 20.90
CA LYS A 62 -14.50 -25.45 20.86
C LYS A 62 -14.20 -26.13 19.52
N LEU A 63 -14.40 -25.43 18.38
CA LEU A 63 -14.07 -25.95 17.05
C LEU A 63 -12.57 -26.23 16.90
N GLU A 64 -11.71 -25.36 17.43
CA GLU A 64 -10.25 -25.54 17.44
C GLU A 64 -9.80 -26.75 18.26
N SER A 65 -10.52 -27.06 19.35
CA SER A 65 -10.21 -28.17 20.24
C SER A 65 -10.49 -29.56 19.66
N LEU A 66 -11.44 -29.68 18.72
CA LEU A 66 -11.86 -30.94 18.11
C LEU A 66 -10.78 -31.51 17.19
N ASP A 67 -10.54 -32.82 17.19
CA ASP A 67 -9.66 -33.45 16.19
C ASP A 67 -10.35 -33.60 14.81
N GLY A 68 -9.60 -33.99 13.78
CA GLY A 68 -10.15 -34.13 12.41
C GLY A 68 -11.23 -35.20 12.29
N GLU A 69 -11.16 -36.29 13.07
CA GLU A 69 -12.16 -37.35 13.04
C GLU A 69 -13.44 -36.95 13.80
N GLU A 70 -13.29 -36.27 14.94
CA GLU A 70 -14.37 -35.67 15.71
C GLU A 70 -15.11 -34.63 14.89
N LEU A 71 -14.38 -33.78 14.17
CA LEU A 71 -14.95 -32.77 13.30
C LEU A 71 -15.78 -33.43 12.18
N MET A 72 -15.25 -34.49 11.54
CA MET A 72 -15.99 -35.25 10.53
C MET A 72 -17.26 -35.91 11.08
N LYS A 73 -17.24 -36.39 12.33
CA LYS A 73 -18.44 -36.96 13.00
C LYS A 73 -19.52 -35.90 13.27
N LEU A 74 -19.14 -34.62 13.30
CA LEU A 74 -20.03 -33.48 13.54
C LEU A 74 -20.43 -32.75 12.24
N LYS A 75 -20.00 -33.27 11.08
CA LYS A 75 -20.24 -32.67 9.76
C LYS A 75 -21.71 -32.30 9.54
N ASP A 76 -22.63 -33.22 9.78
CA ASP A 76 -24.06 -33.00 9.53
C ASP A 76 -24.64 -31.89 10.41
N ASN A 77 -24.24 -31.84 11.68
CA ASN A 77 -24.66 -30.80 12.62
C ASN A 77 -24.09 -29.43 12.23
N ILE A 78 -22.83 -29.38 11.80
CA ILE A 78 -22.19 -28.14 11.32
C ILE A 78 -22.81 -27.66 10.01
N ASN A 79 -23.07 -28.58 9.08
CA ASN A 79 -23.81 -28.32 7.84
C ASN A 79 -25.22 -27.78 8.13
N SER A 80 -25.89 -28.31 9.16
CA SER A 80 -27.21 -27.85 9.61
C SER A 80 -27.13 -26.46 10.22
N LEU A 81 -26.15 -26.20 11.10
CA LEU A 81 -25.91 -24.89 11.69
C LEU A 81 -25.67 -23.82 10.61
N PHE A 82 -24.79 -24.11 9.64
CA PHE A 82 -24.51 -23.21 8.51
C PHE A 82 -25.77 -22.91 7.70
N GLN A 83 -26.54 -23.94 7.36
CA GLN A 83 -27.81 -23.78 6.65
C GLN A 83 -28.78 -22.89 7.43
N HIS A 84 -29.01 -23.18 8.71
CA HIS A 84 -29.97 -22.42 9.52
C HIS A 84 -29.52 -20.98 9.76
N CYS A 85 -28.20 -20.71 9.81
CA CYS A 85 -27.69 -19.34 9.81
C CYS A 85 -28.12 -18.60 8.54
N ILE A 86 -27.97 -19.20 7.35
CA ILE A 86 -28.40 -18.58 6.08
C ILE A 86 -29.90 -18.28 6.08
N HIS A 87 -30.73 -19.18 6.61
CA HIS A 87 -32.17 -18.93 6.71
C HIS A 87 -32.47 -17.77 7.67
N ALA A 88 -31.76 -17.68 8.80
CA ALA A 88 -31.91 -16.61 9.78
C ALA A 88 -31.46 -15.24 9.26
N LEU A 89 -30.64 -15.16 8.19
CA LEU A 89 -30.30 -13.90 7.53
C LEU A 89 -31.50 -13.22 6.87
N ARG A 90 -32.54 -13.99 6.52
CA ARG A 90 -33.80 -13.47 5.94
C ARG A 90 -34.90 -13.29 6.99
N ALA A 91 -34.58 -13.40 8.27
CA ALA A 91 -35.56 -13.20 9.34
C ALA A 91 -35.90 -11.71 9.50
N GLU A 92 -37.16 -11.42 9.80
CA GLU A 92 -37.60 -10.05 10.14
C GLU A 92 -36.91 -9.54 11.42
N HIS A 93 -36.62 -10.45 12.35
CA HIS A 93 -36.06 -10.12 13.65
C HIS A 93 -34.54 -9.90 13.56
N GLN A 94 -34.12 -8.63 13.60
CA GLN A 94 -32.73 -8.20 13.43
C GLN A 94 -31.71 -8.90 14.34
N ILE A 95 -32.07 -9.20 15.60
CA ILE A 95 -31.17 -9.97 16.50
C ILE A 95 -30.80 -11.34 15.90
N ARG A 96 -31.73 -12.01 15.20
CA ARG A 96 -31.45 -13.29 14.55
C ARG A 96 -30.48 -13.13 13.39
N VAL A 97 -30.64 -12.06 12.61
CA VAL A 97 -29.72 -11.73 11.51
C VAL A 97 -28.32 -11.49 12.06
N VAL A 98 -28.17 -10.64 13.08
CA VAL A 98 -26.88 -10.35 13.71
C VAL A 98 -26.22 -11.61 14.29
N ASN A 99 -26.95 -12.37 15.10
CA ASN A 99 -26.40 -13.55 15.75
C ASN A 99 -26.05 -14.64 14.74
N SER A 100 -26.83 -14.79 13.65
CA SER A 100 -26.50 -15.74 12.59
C SER A 100 -25.24 -15.33 11.82
N LEU A 101 -25.05 -14.04 11.51
CA LEU A 101 -23.82 -13.53 10.91
C LEU A 101 -22.59 -13.76 11.81
N GLN A 102 -22.69 -13.42 13.10
CA GLN A 102 -21.60 -13.65 14.07
C GLN A 102 -21.27 -15.15 14.18
N THR A 103 -22.30 -15.99 14.19
CA THR A 103 -22.14 -17.45 14.24
C THR A 103 -21.47 -17.99 12.96
N LEU A 104 -21.83 -17.47 11.78
CA LEU A 104 -21.16 -17.81 10.51
C LEU A 104 -19.68 -17.45 10.53
N CYS A 105 -19.32 -16.26 10.99
CA CYS A 105 -17.92 -15.83 11.12
C CYS A 105 -17.12 -16.78 12.03
N ALA A 106 -17.65 -17.05 13.23
CA ALA A 106 -17.03 -17.96 14.19
C ALA A 106 -16.88 -19.38 13.63
N LEU A 107 -17.91 -19.86 12.91
CA LEU A 107 -17.89 -21.19 12.30
C LEU A 107 -16.83 -21.32 11.21
N ILE A 108 -16.74 -20.34 10.31
CA ILE A 108 -15.74 -20.32 9.23
C ILE A 108 -14.32 -20.28 9.81
N ARG A 109 -14.09 -19.43 10.82
CA ARG A 109 -12.77 -19.31 11.47
C ARG A 109 -12.38 -20.56 12.23
N GLY A 110 -13.29 -21.11 13.03
CA GLY A 110 -13.05 -22.32 13.82
C GLY A 110 -12.75 -23.53 12.93
N VAL A 111 -13.52 -23.73 11.85
CA VAL A 111 -13.27 -24.82 10.89
C VAL A 111 -11.95 -24.62 10.15
N HIS A 112 -11.62 -23.39 9.74
CA HIS A 112 -10.35 -23.13 9.07
C HIS A 112 -9.12 -23.39 9.96
N GLN A 113 -9.10 -22.89 11.20
CA GLN A 113 -7.92 -22.94 12.06
C GLN A 113 -7.45 -24.37 12.36
N LYS A 114 -8.35 -25.36 12.34
CA LYS A 114 -7.98 -26.77 12.50
C LYS A 114 -7.35 -27.36 11.23
N ASN A 115 -7.76 -26.84 10.09
CA ASN A 115 -7.55 -27.39 8.76
C ASN A 115 -6.38 -26.73 8.01
N LYS A 116 -5.37 -26.23 8.76
CA LYS A 116 -4.31 -25.33 8.27
C LYS A 116 -3.50 -25.79 7.04
N PRO A 117 -3.52 -27.07 6.58
CA PRO A 117 -3.04 -27.41 5.24
C PRO A 117 -4.05 -28.19 4.36
N THR A 118 -5.36 -28.02 4.54
CA THR A 118 -6.38 -28.69 3.69
C THR A 118 -6.83 -27.86 2.49
N SER A 119 -7.32 -28.55 1.47
CA SER A 119 -7.83 -27.96 0.24
C SER A 119 -9.12 -27.18 0.51
N GLY A 120 -9.45 -26.17 -0.30
CA GLY A 120 -10.73 -25.47 -0.16
C GLY A 120 -11.96 -26.41 -0.23
N PHE A 121 -11.82 -27.58 -0.84
CA PHE A 121 -12.86 -28.61 -0.88
C PHE A 121 -13.21 -29.18 0.50
N ASP A 122 -12.22 -29.35 1.39
CA ASP A 122 -12.45 -29.89 2.73
C ASP A 122 -13.28 -28.91 3.57
N ILE A 123 -12.99 -27.60 3.42
CA ILE A 123 -13.74 -26.53 4.06
C ILE A 123 -15.19 -26.50 3.55
N ILE A 124 -15.40 -26.60 2.23
CA ILE A 124 -16.74 -26.68 1.63
C ILE A 124 -17.50 -27.89 2.17
N ASN A 125 -16.88 -29.07 2.14
CA ASN A 125 -17.52 -30.30 2.61
C ASN A 125 -17.93 -30.19 4.08
N MET A 126 -17.06 -29.59 4.90
CA MET A 126 -17.26 -29.45 6.32
C MET A 126 -18.31 -28.40 6.68
N LEU A 127 -18.35 -27.25 5.99
CA LEU A 127 -19.29 -26.17 6.28
C LEU A 127 -20.67 -26.40 5.67
N MET A 128 -20.73 -26.87 4.42
CA MET A 128 -21.97 -26.86 3.64
C MET A 128 -22.26 -28.16 2.88
N GLY A 129 -21.32 -29.10 2.81
CA GLY A 129 -21.48 -30.38 2.10
C GLY A 129 -21.56 -30.19 0.58
N PHE A 130 -20.92 -31.07 -0.19
CA PHE A 130 -20.81 -30.88 -1.64
C PHE A 130 -22.17 -30.80 -2.35
N ASP A 131 -23.11 -31.70 -2.03
CA ASP A 131 -24.39 -31.81 -2.73
C ASP A 131 -25.28 -30.56 -2.62
N LYS A 132 -25.11 -29.78 -1.54
CA LYS A 132 -25.92 -28.59 -1.23
C LYS A 132 -25.11 -27.30 -1.28
N ALA A 133 -23.81 -27.36 -1.59
CA ALA A 133 -22.89 -26.23 -1.53
C ALA A 133 -23.34 -25.07 -2.44
N GLU A 134 -23.67 -25.38 -3.70
CA GLU A 134 -24.08 -24.38 -4.69
C GLU A 134 -25.33 -23.60 -4.24
N LEU A 135 -26.38 -24.32 -3.85
CA LEU A 135 -27.63 -23.70 -3.40
C LEU A 135 -27.43 -22.90 -2.10
N ARG A 136 -26.67 -23.43 -1.14
CA ARG A 136 -26.40 -22.75 0.13
C ARG A 136 -25.57 -21.48 -0.09
N MET A 137 -24.56 -21.53 -0.93
CA MET A 137 -23.74 -20.37 -1.27
C MET A 137 -24.53 -19.34 -2.06
N LYS A 138 -25.33 -19.73 -3.06
CA LYS A 138 -26.22 -18.81 -3.75
C LYS A 138 -27.12 -18.05 -2.77
N ASN A 139 -27.81 -18.78 -1.89
CA ASN A 139 -28.70 -18.17 -0.90
C ASN A 139 -27.95 -17.25 0.09
N LEU A 140 -26.74 -17.63 0.50
CA LEU A 140 -25.88 -16.81 1.34
C LEU A 140 -25.51 -15.51 0.61
N MET A 141 -24.99 -15.60 -0.62
CA MET A 141 -24.56 -14.44 -1.39
C MET A 141 -25.72 -13.50 -1.71
N GLU A 142 -26.89 -14.01 -2.10
CA GLU A 142 -28.11 -13.20 -2.28
C GLU A 142 -28.52 -12.48 -0.99
N SER A 143 -28.43 -13.16 0.16
CA SER A 143 -28.80 -12.56 1.45
C SER A 143 -27.80 -11.49 1.86
N LEU A 144 -26.50 -11.70 1.63
CA LEU A 144 -25.47 -10.69 1.90
C LEU A 144 -25.60 -9.48 0.97
N ASP A 145 -25.89 -9.71 -0.31
CA ASP A 145 -26.15 -8.62 -1.27
C ASP A 145 -27.33 -7.75 -0.83
N LEU A 146 -28.47 -8.37 -0.45
CA LEU A 146 -29.63 -7.65 0.07
C LEU A 146 -29.32 -6.84 1.34
N LEU A 147 -28.52 -7.39 2.26
CA LEU A 147 -28.15 -6.72 3.50
C LEU A 147 -27.18 -5.55 3.27
N LEU A 148 -26.29 -5.65 2.27
CA LEU A 148 -25.36 -4.58 1.91
C LEU A 148 -26.05 -3.45 1.12
N CYS A 149 -26.95 -3.81 0.21
CA CYS A 149 -27.66 -2.88 -0.66
C CYS A 149 -28.87 -2.22 0.02
N GLY A 150 -29.42 -2.83 1.07
CA GLY A 150 -30.60 -2.34 1.79
C GLY A 150 -30.34 -1.18 2.76
N ASP A 151 -31.43 -0.60 3.25
CA ASP A 151 -31.44 0.51 4.23
C ASP A 151 -31.21 0.06 5.68
N GLY A 152 -30.54 -1.09 5.87
CA GLY A 152 -30.21 -1.62 7.19
C GLY A 152 -29.20 -0.76 7.95
N SER A 153 -29.04 -1.02 9.24
CA SER A 153 -28.03 -0.36 10.08
C SER A 153 -26.61 -0.53 9.53
N GLU A 154 -25.77 0.49 9.61
CA GLU A 154 -24.37 0.42 9.15
C GLU A 154 -23.57 -0.66 9.92
N SER A 155 -23.89 -0.91 11.19
CA SER A 155 -23.29 -2.02 11.94
C SER A 155 -23.58 -3.40 11.31
N LEU A 156 -24.73 -3.57 10.66
CA LEU A 156 -25.09 -4.80 9.94
C LEU A 156 -24.26 -4.94 8.65
N LYS A 157 -24.09 -3.85 7.89
CA LYS A 157 -23.21 -3.82 6.72
C LYS A 157 -21.76 -4.15 7.09
N SER A 158 -21.26 -3.60 8.20
CA SER A 158 -19.93 -3.94 8.74
C SER A 158 -19.80 -5.44 9.00
N LEU A 159 -20.80 -6.06 9.63
CA LEU A 159 -20.76 -7.49 9.92
C LEU A 159 -20.83 -8.35 8.65
N CYS A 160 -21.62 -7.95 7.65
CA CYS A 160 -21.66 -8.58 6.33
C CYS A 160 -20.29 -8.53 5.63
N LEU A 161 -19.64 -7.37 5.62
CA LEU A 161 -18.30 -7.22 5.03
C LEU A 161 -17.26 -8.06 5.75
N LYS A 162 -17.29 -8.12 7.09
CA LYS A 162 -16.40 -8.99 7.86
C LYS A 162 -16.60 -10.48 7.54
N LEU A 163 -17.85 -10.92 7.37
CA LEU A 163 -18.15 -12.28 6.93
C LEU A 163 -17.59 -12.55 5.53
N LEU A 164 -17.76 -11.61 4.59
CA LEU A 164 -17.19 -11.71 3.25
C LEU A 164 -15.66 -11.78 3.27
N LEU A 165 -15.00 -10.92 4.05
CA LEU A 165 -13.55 -10.98 4.24
C LEU A 165 -13.12 -12.33 4.84
N CYS A 166 -13.89 -12.89 5.79
CA CYS A 166 -13.67 -14.24 6.30
C CYS A 166 -13.76 -15.32 5.22
N LEU A 167 -14.77 -15.25 4.35
CA LEU A 167 -14.95 -16.19 3.24
C LEU A 167 -13.80 -16.07 2.22
N VAL A 168 -13.46 -14.86 1.81
CA VAL A 168 -12.42 -14.59 0.80
C VAL A 168 -11.04 -14.99 1.30
N THR A 169 -10.76 -14.73 2.58
CA THR A 169 -9.46 -15.03 3.20
C THR A 169 -9.40 -16.38 3.86
N VAL A 170 -10.38 -17.29 3.71
CA VAL A 170 -10.39 -18.56 4.46
C VAL A 170 -9.16 -19.43 4.20
N THR A 171 -8.50 -19.31 3.04
CA THR A 171 -7.21 -19.95 2.75
C THR A 171 -6.10 -18.92 2.58
N ASP A 172 -4.86 -19.29 2.88
CA ASP A 172 -3.70 -18.38 2.75
C ASP A 172 -3.50 -17.97 1.30
N ASN A 173 -3.55 -18.94 0.39
CA ASN A 173 -3.57 -18.67 -1.04
C ASN A 173 -5.01 -18.49 -1.52
N ILE A 174 -5.35 -17.26 -1.90
CA ILE A 174 -6.69 -16.90 -2.41
C ILE A 174 -7.04 -17.75 -3.65
N SER A 175 -6.09 -18.05 -4.52
CA SER A 175 -6.35 -18.84 -5.74
C SER A 175 -6.72 -20.32 -5.45
N GLN A 176 -6.35 -20.82 -4.27
CA GLN A 176 -6.74 -22.15 -3.78
C GLN A 176 -8.06 -22.15 -3.00
N ASN A 177 -8.64 -20.97 -2.75
CA ASN A 177 -9.93 -20.84 -2.09
C ASN A 177 -11.05 -21.22 -3.06
N THR A 178 -11.50 -22.48 -3.04
CA THR A 178 -12.59 -22.94 -3.91
C THR A 178 -13.95 -22.34 -3.54
N ILE A 179 -14.14 -21.82 -2.32
CA ILE A 179 -15.36 -21.10 -1.94
C ILE A 179 -15.57 -19.88 -2.84
N LEU A 180 -14.48 -19.24 -3.28
CA LEU A 180 -14.55 -18.09 -4.15
C LEU A 180 -15.17 -18.40 -5.52
N GLU A 181 -15.17 -19.65 -6.01
CA GLU A 181 -15.88 -20.00 -7.25
C GLU A 181 -17.36 -19.63 -7.15
N TYR A 182 -18.00 -19.88 -5.99
CA TYR A 182 -19.38 -19.50 -5.76
C TYR A 182 -19.58 -17.99 -5.60
N VAL A 183 -18.60 -17.27 -5.05
CA VAL A 183 -18.62 -15.79 -4.92
C VAL A 183 -18.41 -15.12 -6.29
N MET A 184 -17.67 -15.75 -7.19
CA MET A 184 -17.48 -15.30 -8.58
C MET A 184 -18.77 -15.47 -9.39
N ILE A 185 -19.50 -16.57 -9.17
CA ILE A 185 -20.80 -16.83 -9.82
C ILE A 185 -21.89 -15.89 -9.28
N ASN A 186 -21.97 -15.73 -7.96
CA ASN A 186 -22.96 -14.89 -7.28
C ASN A 186 -22.30 -13.58 -6.84
N SER A 187 -22.06 -12.70 -7.82
CA SER A 187 -21.27 -11.47 -7.65
C SER A 187 -21.92 -10.48 -6.68
N ILE A 188 -21.12 -9.95 -5.75
CA ILE A 188 -21.46 -8.84 -4.84
C ILE A 188 -20.83 -7.50 -5.31
N PHE A 189 -20.41 -7.44 -6.58
CA PHE A 189 -19.68 -6.28 -7.10
C PHE A 189 -20.50 -4.99 -7.00
N GLU A 190 -21.79 -5.04 -7.33
CA GLU A 190 -22.66 -3.87 -7.28
C GLU A 190 -22.86 -3.37 -5.85
N ALA A 191 -22.99 -4.28 -4.88
CA ALA A 191 -23.05 -3.93 -3.46
C ALA A 191 -21.77 -3.21 -2.98
N ILE A 192 -20.60 -3.69 -3.41
CA ILE A 192 -19.32 -3.02 -3.12
C ILE A 192 -19.32 -1.61 -3.72
N LEU A 193 -19.75 -1.45 -4.98
CA LEU A 193 -19.79 -0.14 -5.63
C LEU A 193 -20.74 0.80 -4.90
N GLN A 194 -21.95 0.37 -4.56
CA GLN A 194 -22.93 1.18 -3.84
C GLN A 194 -22.39 1.71 -2.50
N ILE A 195 -21.61 0.90 -1.77
CA ILE A 195 -20.93 1.33 -0.54
C ILE A 195 -19.92 2.44 -0.83
N LEU A 196 -19.18 2.34 -1.93
CA LEU A 196 -18.18 3.34 -2.33
C LEU A 196 -18.83 4.63 -2.85
N SER A 197 -19.95 4.56 -3.57
CA SER A 197 -20.65 5.74 -4.08
C SER A 197 -21.31 6.53 -2.94
N ASN A 198 -21.88 5.86 -1.93
CA ASN A 198 -22.57 6.51 -0.81
C ASN A 198 -21.58 7.12 0.21
N PRO A 199 -21.61 8.43 0.50
CA PRO A 199 -20.66 9.07 1.43
C PRO A 199 -20.65 8.51 2.86
N LEU A 200 -21.82 8.19 3.43
CA LEU A 200 -21.92 7.67 4.80
C LEU A 200 -21.38 6.25 4.89
N SER A 201 -21.84 5.36 4.02
CA SER A 201 -21.35 3.99 3.98
C SER A 201 -19.88 3.92 3.58
N ARG A 202 -19.41 4.75 2.64
CA ARG A 202 -17.98 4.88 2.30
C ARG A 202 -17.14 5.23 3.51
N ARG A 203 -17.58 6.19 4.32
CA ARG A 203 -16.81 6.65 5.49
C ARG A 203 -16.60 5.55 6.54
N GLN A 204 -17.60 4.67 6.70
CA GLN A 204 -17.58 3.61 7.72
C GLN A 204 -17.07 2.27 7.20
N HIS A 205 -17.31 1.95 5.94
CA HIS A 205 -17.12 0.62 5.36
C HIS A 205 -16.24 0.60 4.12
N GLY A 206 -15.87 1.77 3.59
CA GLY A 206 -15.10 1.88 2.36
C GLY A 206 -13.78 1.13 2.41
N TYR A 207 -13.09 1.13 3.56
CA TYR A 207 -11.83 0.38 3.74
C TYR A 207 -12.02 -1.12 3.46
N ASP A 208 -12.96 -1.74 4.18
CA ASP A 208 -13.25 -3.17 4.03
C ASP A 208 -13.75 -3.50 2.61
N ALA A 209 -14.56 -2.62 2.02
CA ALA A 209 -15.05 -2.76 0.66
C ALA A 209 -13.92 -2.73 -0.39
N VAL A 210 -12.96 -1.80 -0.26
CA VAL A 210 -11.79 -1.69 -1.15
C VAL A 210 -10.86 -2.89 -1.00
N VAL A 211 -10.58 -3.32 0.24
CA VAL A 211 -9.77 -4.52 0.49
C VAL A 211 -10.43 -5.77 -0.08
N LEU A 212 -11.73 -5.93 0.15
CA LEU A 212 -12.51 -7.05 -0.38
C LEU A 212 -12.44 -7.08 -1.92
N LEU A 213 -12.65 -5.94 -2.57
CA LEU A 213 -12.56 -5.83 -4.03
C LEU A 213 -11.16 -6.21 -4.55
N ALA A 214 -10.09 -5.70 -3.92
CA ALA A 214 -8.72 -6.00 -4.32
C ALA A 214 -8.39 -7.51 -4.22
N LEU A 215 -8.87 -8.17 -3.16
CA LEU A 215 -8.71 -9.62 -2.98
C LEU A 215 -9.50 -10.42 -4.03
N LEU A 216 -10.74 -10.01 -4.33
CA LEU A 216 -11.58 -10.65 -5.34
C LEU A 216 -10.99 -10.52 -6.75
N VAL A 217 -10.45 -9.34 -7.10
CA VAL A 217 -9.72 -9.10 -8.35
C VAL A 217 -8.50 -10.02 -8.50
N ASN A 218 -7.85 -10.39 -7.39
CA ASN A 218 -6.66 -11.23 -7.38
C ASN A 218 -6.95 -12.75 -7.33
N TYR A 219 -8.21 -13.17 -7.24
CA TYR A 219 -8.57 -14.58 -7.29
C TYR A 219 -8.33 -15.19 -8.67
N ARG A 220 -7.46 -16.22 -8.76
CA ARG A 220 -7.11 -16.94 -10.01
C ARG A 220 -6.86 -16.00 -11.20
N LYS A 221 -6.32 -14.80 -10.92
CA LYS A 221 -6.10 -13.71 -11.88
C LYS A 221 -5.41 -14.14 -13.17
N TYR A 222 -4.51 -15.12 -13.06
CA TYR A 222 -3.68 -15.64 -14.17
C TYR A 222 -4.13 -17.00 -14.72
N GLU A 223 -5.15 -17.62 -14.12
CA GLU A 223 -5.54 -19.01 -14.40
C GLU A 223 -6.91 -19.09 -15.09
N SER A 224 -7.77 -18.09 -14.86
CA SER A 224 -9.12 -18.04 -15.42
C SER A 224 -9.57 -16.59 -15.61
N VAL A 225 -10.60 -16.39 -16.43
CA VAL A 225 -11.26 -15.08 -16.56
C VAL A 225 -11.92 -14.72 -15.23
N ASN A 226 -11.46 -13.64 -14.62
CA ASN A 226 -12.03 -13.15 -13.38
C ASN A 226 -13.09 -12.06 -13.68
N PRO A 227 -14.35 -12.24 -13.29
CA PRO A 227 -15.42 -11.28 -13.57
C PRO A 227 -15.22 -9.93 -12.86
N TYR A 228 -14.56 -9.88 -11.70
CA TYR A 228 -14.26 -8.62 -10.99
C TYR A 228 -13.22 -7.79 -11.74
N ILE A 229 -12.27 -8.41 -12.43
CA ILE A 229 -11.33 -7.70 -13.33
C ILE A 229 -12.11 -7.04 -14.47
N VAL A 230 -12.95 -7.81 -15.16
CA VAL A 230 -13.75 -7.31 -16.27
C VAL A 230 -14.65 -6.17 -15.80
N LYS A 231 -15.41 -6.37 -14.72
CA LYS A 231 -16.30 -5.36 -14.17
C LYS A 231 -15.55 -4.10 -13.73
N LEU A 232 -14.44 -4.22 -12.99
CA LEU A 232 -13.64 -3.07 -12.57
C LEU A 232 -13.08 -2.28 -13.76
N SER A 233 -12.64 -2.96 -14.82
CA SER A 233 -12.09 -2.31 -16.01
C SER A 233 -13.10 -1.45 -16.80
N ILE A 234 -14.40 -1.73 -16.66
CA ILE A 234 -15.47 -1.03 -17.39
C ILE A 234 -16.23 -0.02 -16.52
N VAL A 235 -15.93 0.09 -15.22
CA VAL A 235 -16.59 1.09 -14.36
C VAL A 235 -16.28 2.50 -14.88
N ASP A 236 -17.34 3.27 -15.09
CA ASP A 236 -17.30 4.67 -15.52
C ASP A 236 -18.08 5.61 -14.58
N ASP A 237 -18.77 5.08 -13.57
CA ASP A 237 -19.43 5.89 -12.55
C ASP A 237 -18.41 6.69 -11.72
N GLU A 238 -18.42 8.00 -11.93
CA GLU A 238 -17.50 8.93 -11.26
C GLU A 238 -17.66 8.89 -9.75
N ASN A 239 -18.88 8.81 -9.23
CA ASN A 239 -19.11 8.81 -7.78
C ASN A 239 -18.44 7.63 -7.08
N THR A 240 -18.52 6.45 -7.69
CA THR A 240 -17.89 5.23 -7.22
C THR A 240 -16.38 5.29 -7.32
N LEU A 241 -15.83 5.71 -8.46
CA LEU A 241 -14.38 5.79 -8.66
C LEU A 241 -13.76 6.86 -7.74
N ASN A 242 -14.40 8.02 -7.60
CA ASN A 242 -13.99 9.06 -6.66
C ASN A 242 -14.10 8.57 -5.22
N GLY A 243 -15.16 7.80 -4.91
CA GLY A 243 -15.34 7.16 -3.62
C GLY A 243 -14.21 6.17 -3.28
N MET A 244 -13.82 5.32 -4.23
CA MET A 244 -12.67 4.43 -4.11
C MET A 244 -11.37 5.22 -3.89
N GLY A 245 -11.16 6.27 -4.70
CA GLY A 245 -10.01 7.16 -4.58
C GLY A 245 -9.90 7.82 -3.20
N LEU A 246 -11.02 8.31 -2.66
CA LEU A 246 -11.09 8.91 -1.32
C LEU A 246 -10.73 7.93 -0.20
N VAL A 247 -11.19 6.67 -0.29
CA VAL A 247 -10.84 5.63 0.70
C VAL A 247 -9.35 5.35 0.68
N ILE A 248 -8.78 5.17 -0.51
CA ILE A 248 -7.35 4.92 -0.70
C ILE A 248 -6.54 6.12 -0.19
N ALA A 249 -6.91 7.34 -0.60
CA ALA A 249 -6.26 8.57 -0.21
C ALA A 249 -6.26 8.74 1.31
N ARG A 250 -7.40 8.51 1.97
CA ARG A 250 -7.52 8.59 3.43
C ARG A 250 -6.60 7.60 4.15
N ALA A 251 -6.51 6.36 3.67
CA ALA A 251 -5.67 5.35 4.31
C ALA A 251 -4.17 5.64 4.14
N LEU A 252 -3.75 6.13 2.97
CA LEU A 252 -2.37 6.58 2.73
C LEU A 252 -2.04 7.85 3.51
N PHE A 253 -2.98 8.80 3.59
CA PHE A 253 -2.85 10.02 4.38
C PHE A 253 -2.68 9.72 5.86
N GLU A 254 -3.50 8.80 6.41
CA GLU A 254 -3.39 8.35 7.80
C GLU A 254 -2.02 7.74 8.10
N TYR A 255 -1.47 6.94 7.18
CA TYR A 255 -0.11 6.42 7.29
C TYR A 255 0.93 7.55 7.33
N ASN A 256 0.83 8.52 6.41
CA ASN A 256 1.75 9.66 6.36
C ASN A 256 1.70 10.48 7.65
N ARG A 257 0.49 10.72 8.19
CA ARG A 257 0.30 11.43 9.45
C ARG A 257 0.95 10.68 10.61
N GLN A 258 0.64 9.39 10.78
CA GLN A 258 1.22 8.58 11.85
C GLN A 258 2.75 8.51 11.79
N TYR A 259 3.32 8.52 10.58
CA TYR A 259 4.77 8.60 10.42
C TYR A 259 5.32 9.96 10.84
N THR A 260 4.68 11.05 10.39
CA THR A 260 5.06 12.42 10.73
C THR A 260 5.00 12.66 12.25
N ASP A 261 3.91 12.24 12.90
CA ASP A 261 3.74 12.35 14.35
C ASP A 261 4.88 11.63 15.10
N LYS A 262 5.21 10.39 14.69
CA LYS A 262 6.33 9.63 15.28
C LYS A 262 7.69 10.25 14.97
N GLU A 263 7.85 10.89 13.82
CA GLU A 263 9.08 11.59 13.46
C GLU A 263 9.29 12.81 14.36
N GLU A 264 8.24 13.59 14.63
CA GLU A 264 8.25 14.74 15.52
C GLU A 264 8.47 14.34 17.00
N GLU A 265 7.84 13.26 17.46
CA GLU A 265 8.08 12.69 18.80
C GLU A 265 9.54 12.30 18.99
N ASN A 266 10.14 11.63 17.99
CA ASN A 266 11.56 11.27 18.02
C ASN A 266 12.50 12.50 17.98
N GLN A 267 12.08 13.60 17.35
CA GLN A 267 12.83 14.85 17.32
C GLN A 267 12.76 15.60 18.66
N THR A 268 11.59 15.64 19.30
CA THR A 268 11.33 16.41 20.55
C THR A 268 11.63 15.65 21.84
N GLY A 269 11.75 14.31 21.79
CA GLY A 269 12.00 13.47 22.96
C GLY A 269 13.26 13.85 23.74
N PHE A 270 13.16 13.83 25.08
CA PHE A 270 14.23 14.16 26.05
C PHE A 270 15.57 13.44 25.78
N PHE A 271 15.56 12.26 25.17
CA PHE A 271 16.78 11.52 24.80
C PHE A 271 17.50 12.11 23.57
N SER A 272 16.84 12.80 22.64
CA SER A 272 17.50 13.39 21.46
C SER A 272 18.45 14.53 21.86
N ALA A 273 18.13 15.27 22.93
CA ALA A 273 19.00 16.31 23.49
C ALA A 273 20.29 15.73 24.09
N LEU A 274 20.20 14.59 24.78
CA LEU A 274 21.36 13.90 25.36
C LEU A 274 22.21 13.20 24.29
N THR A 275 21.58 12.55 23.30
CA THR A 275 22.30 11.88 22.20
C THR A 275 23.00 12.89 21.29
N ASN A 276 22.43 14.08 21.06
CA ASN A 276 23.11 15.14 20.30
C ASN A 276 24.33 15.73 21.06
N MET A 277 24.34 15.72 22.39
CA MET A 277 25.43 16.29 23.20
C MET A 277 26.61 15.31 23.42
N VAL A 278 26.35 14.00 23.49
CA VAL A 278 27.39 12.98 23.77
C VAL A 278 27.70 12.07 22.56
N GLY A 279 26.87 12.13 21.51
CA GLY A 279 26.95 11.24 20.34
C GLY A 279 27.95 11.62 19.25
N SER A 280 28.69 12.72 19.33
CA SER A 280 29.71 13.01 18.29
C SER A 280 30.92 12.06 18.34
N MET A 281 31.03 11.18 19.34
CA MET A 281 32.19 10.30 19.50
C MET A 281 31.89 8.79 19.34
N PHE A 282 30.69 8.30 19.69
CA PHE A 282 30.35 6.88 19.62
C PHE A 282 28.83 6.70 19.43
N ILE A 283 28.32 6.69 18.19
CA ILE A 283 26.90 6.35 17.95
C ILE A 283 26.80 4.87 17.62
N ALA A 284 26.15 4.17 18.56
CA ALA A 284 25.67 2.82 18.46
C ALA A 284 24.89 2.61 17.15
N ASP A 285 25.17 1.49 16.49
CA ASP A 285 24.29 0.94 15.46
C ASP A 285 22.86 0.84 16.01
N ALA A 286 21.89 1.19 15.16
CA ALA A 286 20.44 1.16 15.38
C ALA A 286 19.82 2.45 15.96
N ASP A 287 19.60 3.45 15.10
CA ASP A 287 18.41 4.29 15.25
C ASP A 287 17.20 3.35 15.40
N GLU A 288 16.41 3.50 16.48
CA GLU A 288 15.10 2.87 16.62
C GLU A 288 14.22 3.39 15.47
N LYS A 289 14.22 2.67 14.36
CA LYS A 289 13.48 3.06 13.16
C LYS A 289 12.00 3.14 13.48
N ILE A 290 11.38 4.26 13.08
CA ILE A 290 9.93 4.48 13.17
C ILE A 290 9.20 3.31 12.49
N SER A 291 8.52 2.48 13.28
CA SER A 291 7.75 1.34 12.80
C SER A 291 6.28 1.75 12.62
N VAL A 292 5.95 2.27 11.45
CA VAL A 292 4.55 2.32 10.97
C VAL A 292 4.37 1.15 10.01
N GLN A 293 3.37 0.30 10.27
CA GLN A 293 3.04 -0.83 9.41
C GLN A 293 2.49 -0.32 8.09
N THR A 294 3.05 -0.79 6.96
CA THR A 294 2.57 -0.39 5.63
C THR A 294 1.22 -1.02 5.34
N ASN A 295 0.45 -0.38 4.46
CA ASN A 295 -0.86 -0.89 4.05
C ASN A 295 -0.82 -1.50 2.65
N GLU A 296 -0.30 -2.73 2.56
CA GLU A 296 -0.19 -3.49 1.30
C GLU A 296 -1.54 -3.69 0.62
N ALA A 297 -2.62 -3.88 1.39
CA ALA A 297 -3.97 -4.06 0.84
C ALA A 297 -4.44 -2.83 0.06
N ILE A 298 -4.22 -1.64 0.61
CA ILE A 298 -4.58 -0.38 -0.04
C ILE A 298 -3.66 -0.09 -1.22
N LEU A 299 -2.36 -0.39 -1.12
CA LEU A 299 -1.47 -0.26 -2.27
C LEU A 299 -1.86 -1.21 -3.42
N LEU A 300 -2.23 -2.45 -3.09
CA LEU A 300 -2.73 -3.39 -4.10
C LEU A 300 -4.02 -2.86 -4.72
N ALA A 301 -4.94 -2.33 -3.93
CA ALA A 301 -6.17 -1.72 -4.45
C ALA A 301 -5.88 -0.52 -5.38
N LEU A 302 -4.94 0.35 -5.01
CA LEU A 302 -4.50 1.47 -5.84
C LEU A 302 -3.88 0.97 -7.15
N TYR A 303 -3.03 -0.05 -7.08
CA TYR A 303 -2.46 -0.69 -8.25
C TYR A 303 -3.54 -1.24 -9.19
N GLU A 304 -4.48 -2.04 -8.68
CA GLU A 304 -5.54 -2.63 -9.51
C GLU A 304 -6.43 -1.55 -10.14
N ALA A 305 -6.76 -0.49 -9.39
CA ALA A 305 -7.55 0.63 -9.92
C ALA A 305 -6.83 1.36 -11.05
N VAL A 306 -5.55 1.71 -10.86
CA VAL A 306 -4.73 2.39 -11.88
C VAL A 306 -4.45 1.50 -13.08
N HIS A 307 -4.20 0.21 -12.86
CA HIS A 307 -3.82 -0.74 -13.91
C HIS A 307 -5.01 -1.19 -14.75
N LEU A 308 -6.19 -1.39 -14.15
CA LEU A 308 -7.36 -1.95 -14.82
C LEU A 308 -8.33 -0.89 -15.34
N ASN A 309 -8.43 0.28 -14.69
CA ASN A 309 -9.45 1.28 -15.00
C ASN A 309 -8.86 2.61 -15.48
N ARG A 310 -9.01 2.90 -16.78
CA ARG A 310 -8.55 4.14 -17.40
C ARG A 310 -9.20 5.41 -16.83
N ASN A 311 -10.45 5.33 -16.37
CA ASN A 311 -11.18 6.47 -15.82
C ASN A 311 -10.63 6.83 -14.43
N PHE A 312 -10.08 5.86 -13.69
CA PHE A 312 -9.43 6.08 -12.39
C PHE A 312 -8.20 7.00 -12.47
N ILE A 313 -7.57 7.12 -13.64
CA ILE A 313 -6.47 8.08 -13.85
C ILE A 313 -6.92 9.52 -13.54
N THR A 314 -8.15 9.88 -13.89
CA THR A 314 -8.69 11.22 -13.57
C THR A 314 -8.88 11.41 -12.07
N VAL A 315 -9.19 10.34 -11.33
CA VAL A 315 -9.35 10.36 -9.86
C VAL A 315 -8.04 10.66 -9.15
N LEU A 316 -6.90 10.21 -9.70
CA LEU A 316 -5.57 10.55 -9.15
C LEU A 316 -5.35 12.07 -9.04
N ALA A 317 -5.92 12.82 -9.99
CA ALA A 317 -5.78 14.26 -10.14
C ALA A 317 -6.82 15.07 -9.36
N GLN A 318 -7.98 14.48 -9.05
CA GLN A 318 -9.06 15.18 -8.38
C GLN A 318 -8.65 15.63 -6.97
N SER A 319 -8.91 16.90 -6.67
CA SER A 319 -8.73 17.44 -5.32
C SER A 319 -9.72 16.82 -4.35
N HIS A 320 -9.24 16.44 -3.17
CA HIS A 320 -10.06 15.86 -2.12
C HIS A 320 -10.04 16.75 -0.87
N PRO A 321 -10.86 17.83 -0.82
CA PRO A 321 -10.88 18.74 0.33
C PRO A 321 -11.32 18.05 1.63
N GLU A 322 -12.08 16.95 1.55
CA GLU A 322 -12.56 16.19 2.71
C GLU A 322 -11.45 15.59 3.59
N MET A 323 -10.22 15.48 3.09
CA MET A 323 -9.09 14.99 3.90
C MET A 323 -8.70 15.95 5.04
N GLY A 324 -8.99 17.26 4.91
CA GLY A 324 -8.61 18.27 5.91
C GLY A 324 -9.60 18.45 7.08
N LEU A 325 -10.88 18.09 6.92
CA LEU A 325 -11.94 18.49 7.87
C LEU A 325 -12.19 17.50 9.02
N VAL A 326 -11.54 16.34 9.06
CA VAL A 326 -11.79 15.33 10.11
C VAL A 326 -10.95 15.56 11.38
N ALA A 327 -10.21 16.67 11.47
CA ALA A 327 -9.23 16.91 12.53
C ALA A 327 -9.64 17.91 13.64
N VAL A 328 -10.94 18.08 13.94
CA VAL A 328 -11.33 18.76 15.19
C VAL A 328 -12.04 17.78 16.13
N PRO A 329 -11.34 17.24 17.15
CA PRO A 329 -12.03 16.65 18.29
C PRO A 329 -12.75 17.79 19.02
N ILE A 330 -14.09 17.80 18.96
CA ILE A 330 -14.91 18.64 19.83
C ILE A 330 -14.64 18.16 21.26
N SER A 331 -13.69 18.79 21.95
CA SER A 331 -13.62 18.68 23.40
C SER A 331 -14.87 19.37 23.97
N PRO A 332 -15.73 18.66 24.72
CA PRO A 332 -16.95 19.25 25.25
C PRO A 332 -16.59 20.29 26.32
N ILE A 333 -16.98 21.55 26.07
CA ILE A 333 -16.88 22.62 27.06
C ILE A 333 -17.73 22.22 28.28
N PRO A 334 -17.18 22.15 29.50
CA PRO A 334 -17.93 21.77 30.69
C PRO A 334 -18.88 22.90 31.08
N THR A 335 -20.19 22.69 30.91
CA THR A 335 -21.23 23.56 31.46
C THR A 335 -21.32 23.33 32.97
N THR A 336 -20.62 24.17 33.74
CA THR A 336 -20.90 24.30 35.18
C THR A 336 -22.01 25.34 35.40
N PRO A 337 -23.05 25.00 36.17
CA PRO A 337 -24.20 25.86 36.36
C PRO A 337 -23.92 26.85 37.50
N THR A 338 -24.02 28.15 37.22
CA THR A 338 -24.18 29.16 38.26
C THR A 338 -25.50 29.91 38.06
N SER A 339 -26.32 29.78 39.10
CA SER A 339 -27.64 30.37 39.32
C SER A 339 -27.49 31.80 39.87
N PRO A 340 -28.56 32.56 40.18
CA PRO A 340 -28.99 33.68 39.37
C PRO A 340 -28.88 35.02 40.12
N LEU A 341 -28.90 36.15 39.40
CA LEU A 341 -29.66 37.38 39.72
C LEU A 341 -29.10 38.57 38.90
N GLY A 342 -30.00 39.33 38.27
CA GLY A 342 -29.91 40.80 38.23
C GLY A 342 -29.30 41.47 36.99
N THR A 343 -30.21 42.04 36.18
CA THR A 343 -30.10 43.33 35.44
C THR A 343 -28.96 43.55 34.42
N THR A 344 -29.36 43.51 33.14
CA THR A 344 -29.00 44.33 31.94
C THR A 344 -27.72 45.21 31.88
N PRO A 345 -27.15 45.42 30.67
CA PRO A 345 -25.71 45.28 30.39
C PRO A 345 -24.98 46.60 30.06
N PRO A 346 -23.65 46.52 29.81
CA PRO A 346 -23.12 47.18 28.62
C PRO A 346 -22.24 46.25 27.77
N SER A 347 -22.63 46.14 26.50
CA SER A 347 -21.85 46.05 25.26
C SER A 347 -20.42 45.46 25.28
N SER A 348 -20.33 44.28 24.64
CA SER A 348 -19.50 44.00 23.45
C SER A 348 -18.05 44.49 23.40
N ASP A 349 -17.12 43.63 23.78
CA ASP A 349 -15.85 43.49 23.05
C ASP A 349 -15.74 42.06 22.52
N VAL A 350 -15.93 41.95 21.21
CA VAL A 350 -15.84 40.72 20.43
C VAL A 350 -14.38 40.31 20.38
N ILE A 351 -13.96 39.37 21.23
CA ILE A 351 -12.71 38.64 21.03
C ILE A 351 -13.01 37.59 19.95
N SER A 352 -12.78 37.97 18.70
CA SER A 352 -12.74 37.04 17.56
C SER A 352 -11.71 35.93 17.85
N PRO A 353 -12.09 34.64 17.73
CA PRO A 353 -11.17 33.55 17.96
C PRO A 353 -10.12 33.54 16.86
N THR A 354 -8.86 33.65 17.26
CA THR A 354 -7.69 33.51 16.41
C THR A 354 -7.74 32.15 15.74
N GLU A 355 -8.20 32.10 14.49
CA GLU A 355 -8.03 30.94 13.62
C GLU A 355 -6.53 30.68 13.48
N LEU A 356 -6.05 29.61 14.11
CA LEU A 356 -4.72 29.08 13.84
C LEU A 356 -4.65 28.77 12.33
N PRO A 357 -3.64 29.29 11.59
CA PRO A 357 -3.57 29.08 10.16
C PRO A 357 -3.48 27.58 9.88
N MET A 358 -4.50 27.01 9.23
CA MET A 358 -4.42 25.67 8.67
C MET A 358 -3.20 25.60 7.75
N ASP A 359 -2.42 24.53 7.89
CA ASP A 359 -1.19 24.33 7.13
C ASP A 359 -1.48 24.44 5.62
N ALA A 360 -0.78 25.32 4.91
CA ALA A 360 -1.04 25.65 3.50
C ALA A 360 -0.92 24.42 2.58
N ASP A 361 -0.28 23.35 3.06
CA ASP A 361 -0.16 22.04 2.39
C ASP A 361 -1.51 21.31 2.22
N VAL A 362 -2.54 21.65 3.00
CA VAL A 362 -3.83 20.93 3.01
C VAL A 362 -4.79 21.42 1.91
N GLN A 363 -4.65 22.66 1.44
CA GLN A 363 -5.68 23.32 0.61
C GLN A 363 -5.83 22.73 -0.81
N THR A 364 -4.80 22.05 -1.34
CA THR A 364 -4.82 21.50 -2.71
C THR A 364 -4.21 20.09 -2.81
N SER A 365 -4.50 19.20 -1.86
CA SER A 365 -4.06 17.80 -1.92
C SER A 365 -4.96 16.94 -2.81
N ASN A 366 -4.35 16.00 -3.53
CA ASN A 366 -5.01 14.94 -4.28
C ASN A 366 -4.42 13.57 -3.91
N LEU A 367 -5.02 12.50 -4.43
CA LEU A 367 -4.56 11.14 -4.18
C LEU A 367 -3.10 10.94 -4.63
N LEU A 368 -2.69 11.51 -5.76
CA LEU A 368 -1.33 11.38 -6.26
C LEU A 368 -0.28 12.02 -5.33
N ILE A 369 -0.54 13.22 -4.82
CA ILE A 369 0.33 13.90 -3.84
C ILE A 369 0.45 13.05 -2.57
N THR A 370 -0.68 12.54 -2.08
CA THR A 370 -0.72 11.69 -0.88
C THR A 370 0.08 10.41 -1.08
N PHE A 371 -0.04 9.80 -2.26
CA PHE A 371 0.71 8.60 -2.66
C PHE A 371 2.21 8.87 -2.85
N LEU A 372 2.61 10.03 -3.38
CA LEU A 372 4.01 10.42 -3.48
C LEU A 372 4.64 10.62 -2.09
N LYS A 373 3.94 11.27 -1.16
CA LYS A 373 4.35 11.39 0.24
C LYS A 373 4.48 10.00 0.89
N TYR A 374 3.52 9.11 0.68
CA TYR A 374 3.58 7.73 1.16
C TYR A 374 4.78 6.98 0.61
N SER A 375 5.00 7.06 -0.71
CA SER A 375 6.14 6.42 -1.38
C SER A 375 7.47 6.93 -0.81
N SER A 376 7.58 8.23 -0.55
CA SER A 376 8.78 8.84 0.04
C SER A 376 9.10 8.35 1.45
N ILE A 377 8.12 7.84 2.20
CA ILE A 377 8.31 7.24 3.52
C ILE A 377 8.71 5.79 3.39
N VAL A 378 7.92 5.00 2.65
CA VAL A 378 8.12 3.55 2.50
C VAL A 378 9.47 3.24 1.85
N MET A 379 9.89 4.07 0.89
CA MET A 379 11.15 3.89 0.18
C MET A 379 12.40 4.27 0.98
N GLN A 380 12.30 4.75 2.22
CA GLN A 380 13.49 5.07 3.05
C GLN A 380 14.15 3.82 3.66
N ASP A 381 13.42 2.72 3.77
CA ASP A 381 13.93 1.52 4.40
C ASP A 381 13.62 0.27 3.60
N THR A 382 14.59 -0.15 2.80
CA THR A 382 14.49 -1.37 1.99
C THR A 382 15.11 -2.60 2.66
N LYS A 383 15.45 -2.55 3.96
CA LYS A 383 16.08 -3.69 4.66
C LYS A 383 15.08 -4.76 5.09
N ASP A 384 13.85 -4.35 5.39
CA ASP A 384 12.76 -5.26 5.70
C ASP A 384 12.09 -5.74 4.40
N GLU A 385 11.81 -7.03 4.30
CA GLU A 385 11.24 -7.64 3.10
C GLU A 385 9.86 -7.05 2.76
N HIS A 386 9.04 -6.79 3.78
CA HIS A 386 7.72 -6.20 3.61
C HIS A 386 7.79 -4.75 3.12
N ARG A 387 8.73 -3.94 3.65
CA ARG A 387 9.00 -2.59 3.15
C ARG A 387 9.62 -2.59 1.75
N LEU A 388 10.51 -3.53 1.45
CA LEU A 388 11.08 -3.72 0.11
C LEU A 388 9.96 -4.03 -0.90
N ASN A 389 9.03 -4.93 -0.57
CA ASN A 389 7.87 -5.27 -1.38
C ASN A 389 6.91 -4.08 -1.54
N SER A 390 6.67 -3.33 -0.46
CA SER A 390 5.85 -2.10 -0.50
C SER A 390 6.49 -1.04 -1.40
N GLY A 391 7.81 -0.84 -1.33
CA GLY A 391 8.56 0.06 -2.20
C GLY A 391 8.55 -0.39 -3.66
N LYS A 392 8.69 -1.69 -3.91
CA LYS A 392 8.52 -2.28 -5.24
C LYS A 392 7.12 -1.98 -5.81
N LEU A 393 6.07 -2.17 -5.03
CA LEU A 393 4.70 -1.90 -5.44
C LEU A 393 4.47 -0.41 -5.73
N CYS A 394 5.02 0.49 -4.92
CA CYS A 394 4.97 1.93 -5.20
C CYS A 394 5.61 2.26 -6.56
N LEU A 395 6.77 1.68 -6.85
CA LEU A 395 7.45 1.87 -8.14
C LEU A 395 6.69 1.24 -9.32
N ILE A 396 5.98 0.12 -9.12
CA ILE A 396 5.10 -0.46 -10.15
C ILE A 396 3.93 0.49 -10.45
N ILE A 397 3.28 1.03 -9.43
CA ILE A 397 2.18 1.99 -9.59
C ILE A 397 2.69 3.24 -10.33
N LEU A 398 3.83 3.81 -9.90
CA LEU A 398 4.45 4.94 -10.58
C LEU A 398 4.85 4.62 -12.03
N THR A 399 5.26 3.38 -12.32
CA THR A 399 5.54 2.95 -13.70
C THR A 399 4.27 2.98 -14.55
N CYS A 400 3.14 2.50 -14.03
CA CYS A 400 1.85 2.56 -14.72
C CYS A 400 1.40 4.00 -14.96
N ILE A 401 1.53 4.87 -13.95
CA ILE A 401 1.21 6.30 -14.05
C ILE A 401 2.12 7.00 -15.08
N ALA A 402 3.42 6.75 -15.04
CA ALA A 402 4.40 7.33 -15.98
C ALA A 402 4.26 6.80 -17.42
N GLU A 403 3.50 5.71 -17.64
CA GLU A 403 3.17 5.19 -18.96
C GLU A 403 1.87 5.74 -19.54
N ASP A 404 0.95 6.16 -18.69
CA ASP A 404 -0.35 6.65 -19.11
C ASP A 404 -0.27 8.09 -19.65
N GLN A 405 -0.90 8.32 -20.80
CA GLN A 405 -0.84 9.59 -21.51
C GLN A 405 -1.58 10.71 -20.76
N TYR A 406 -2.72 10.41 -20.13
CA TYR A 406 -3.53 11.38 -19.40
C TYR A 406 -2.91 11.71 -18.05
N ALA A 407 -2.37 10.70 -17.36
CA ALA A 407 -1.62 10.88 -16.12
C ALA A 407 -0.39 11.76 -16.37
N ASN A 408 0.37 11.51 -17.44
CA ASN A 408 1.50 12.38 -17.80
C ASN A 408 1.06 13.80 -18.17
N ALA A 409 -0.07 13.98 -18.86
CA ALA A 409 -0.58 15.31 -19.17
C ALA A 409 -0.85 16.11 -17.89
N PHE A 410 -1.45 15.47 -16.88
CA PHE A 410 -1.66 16.07 -15.57
C PHE A 410 -0.33 16.33 -14.82
N LEU A 411 0.57 15.35 -14.80
CA LEU A 411 1.89 15.47 -14.13
C LEU A 411 2.72 16.65 -14.66
N HIS A 412 2.58 16.97 -15.94
CA HIS A 412 3.34 17.99 -16.66
C HIS A 412 2.57 19.30 -16.88
N ASP A 413 1.35 19.44 -16.36
CA ASP A 413 0.56 20.66 -16.55
C ASP A 413 1.18 21.84 -15.77
N ASP A 414 1.74 22.79 -16.50
CA ASP A 414 2.40 23.97 -15.94
C ASP A 414 1.42 24.95 -15.26
N ASN A 415 0.12 24.82 -15.54
CA ASN A 415 -0.92 25.58 -14.85
C ASN A 415 -1.24 24.98 -13.47
N MET A 416 -0.88 23.72 -13.23
CA MET A 416 -1.18 23.00 -11.99
C MET A 416 0.09 22.80 -11.17
N ASN A 417 0.41 23.83 -10.38
CA ASN A 417 1.58 23.84 -9.52
C ASN A 417 1.23 23.45 -8.08
N PHE A 418 1.97 22.48 -7.53
CA PHE A 418 1.74 21.96 -6.20
C PHE A 418 3.00 22.04 -5.35
N ARG A 419 2.81 22.21 -4.03
CA ARG A 419 3.86 22.02 -3.04
C ARG A 419 3.80 20.59 -2.54
N VAL A 420 4.84 19.81 -2.81
CA VAL A 420 4.93 18.41 -2.37
C VAL A 420 6.14 18.27 -1.45
N ASN A 421 5.88 18.18 -0.14
CA ASN A 421 6.91 17.88 0.85
C ASN A 421 7.14 16.36 0.91
N LEU A 422 8.15 15.87 0.21
CA LEU A 422 8.58 14.47 0.28
C LEU A 422 9.41 14.24 1.53
N HIS A 423 9.15 13.15 2.26
CA HIS A 423 10.02 12.73 3.35
C HIS A 423 11.35 12.24 2.78
N ARG A 424 12.44 12.67 3.40
CA ARG A 424 13.80 12.42 2.93
C ARG A 424 14.56 11.59 3.94
N MET A 425 15.42 10.68 3.46
CA MET A 425 16.22 9.87 4.37
C MET A 425 17.17 10.76 5.19
N PRO A 426 17.25 10.59 6.52
CA PRO A 426 18.21 11.32 7.34
C PRO A 426 19.65 11.09 6.87
N MET A 427 20.39 12.16 6.58
CA MET A 427 21.78 12.11 6.12
C MET A 427 22.64 13.10 6.91
N ARG A 428 23.90 12.74 7.18
CA ARG A 428 24.83 13.56 7.99
C ARG A 428 25.01 14.99 7.49
N HIS A 429 24.93 15.21 6.18
CA HIS A 429 25.13 16.52 5.55
C HIS A 429 23.82 17.30 5.35
N ARG A 430 22.66 16.72 5.68
CA ARG A 430 21.36 17.40 5.56
C ARG A 430 21.07 18.18 6.82
N LYS A 431 20.64 19.45 6.65
CA LYS A 431 20.08 20.23 7.75
C LYS A 431 18.73 19.61 8.12
N LYS A 432 18.49 19.36 9.42
CA LYS A 432 17.25 18.74 9.94
C LYS A 432 16.00 19.61 9.75
N ALA A 433 16.15 20.92 9.60
CA ALA A 433 15.00 21.79 9.34
C ALA A 433 14.47 21.52 7.92
N ALA A 434 13.24 21.00 7.84
CA ALA A 434 12.48 20.92 6.60
C ALA A 434 12.61 22.25 5.85
N ASP A 435 12.96 22.17 4.58
CA ASP A 435 13.18 23.34 3.74
C ASP A 435 11.85 24.09 3.64
N LYS A 436 11.64 25.16 4.43
CA LYS A 436 10.35 25.85 4.50
C LYS A 436 9.95 26.52 3.17
N ASN A 437 10.86 26.57 2.21
CA ASN A 437 10.69 27.23 0.93
C ASN A 437 10.61 26.23 -0.24
N ILE A 438 9.84 25.13 -0.10
CA ILE A 438 9.56 24.23 -1.23
C ILE A 438 8.76 25.00 -2.30
N PRO A 439 9.29 25.14 -3.53
CA PRO A 439 8.61 25.85 -4.61
C PRO A 439 7.40 25.06 -5.11
N CYS A 440 6.34 25.76 -5.52
CA CYS A 440 5.23 25.16 -6.24
C CYS A 440 5.67 24.85 -7.67
N ARG A 441 5.53 23.60 -8.10
CA ARG A 441 5.97 23.11 -9.42
C ARG A 441 5.00 22.05 -9.94
N PRO A 442 5.07 21.68 -11.23
CA PRO A 442 4.31 20.55 -11.76
C PRO A 442 4.66 19.26 -11.02
N LEU A 443 3.69 18.34 -10.87
CA LEU A 443 3.88 17.12 -10.06
C LEU A 443 4.97 16.19 -10.57
N VAL A 444 5.29 16.24 -11.86
CA VAL A 444 6.44 15.49 -12.41
C VAL A 444 7.75 15.82 -11.69
N CYS A 445 7.92 17.07 -11.21
CA CYS A 445 9.09 17.44 -10.43
C CYS A 445 9.19 16.63 -9.14
N ALA A 446 8.07 16.39 -8.45
CA ALA A 446 8.04 15.57 -7.24
C ALA A 446 8.31 14.07 -7.56
N VAL A 447 7.85 13.58 -8.72
CA VAL A 447 8.19 12.23 -9.19
C VAL A 447 9.70 12.11 -9.41
N LEU A 448 10.32 13.07 -10.11
CA LEU A 448 11.77 13.10 -10.34
C LEU A 448 12.55 13.24 -9.04
N ASP A 449 12.14 14.14 -8.14
CA ASP A 449 12.75 14.33 -6.82
C ASP A 449 12.74 13.01 -6.02
N LEU A 450 11.64 12.26 -6.06
CA LEU A 450 11.52 10.95 -5.40
C LEU A 450 12.49 9.92 -6.00
N MET A 451 12.63 9.88 -7.33
CA MET A 451 13.57 8.97 -7.99
C MET A 451 15.02 9.34 -7.66
N VAL A 452 15.37 10.63 -7.71
CA VAL A 452 16.69 11.15 -7.34
C VAL A 452 17.01 10.82 -5.88
N GLU A 453 16.05 11.07 -4.98
CA GLU A 453 16.19 10.76 -3.56
C GLU A 453 16.52 9.29 -3.35
N PHE A 454 15.79 8.37 -3.98
CA PHE A 454 16.06 6.94 -3.86
C PHE A 454 17.46 6.57 -4.38
N ILE A 455 17.83 7.07 -5.57
CA ILE A 455 19.11 6.79 -6.21
C ILE A 455 20.29 7.22 -5.32
N VAL A 456 20.18 8.38 -4.67
CA VAL A 456 21.26 8.93 -3.83
C VAL A 456 21.36 8.22 -2.49
N THR A 457 20.24 7.77 -1.93
CA THR A 457 20.18 7.29 -0.53
C THR A 457 20.43 5.79 -0.37
N HIS A 458 20.26 4.98 -1.42
CA HIS A 458 20.31 3.52 -1.33
C HIS A 458 21.55 2.88 -1.97
N MET A 459 22.64 3.62 -2.16
CA MET A 459 23.92 3.10 -2.67
C MET A 459 24.66 2.34 -1.56
N MET A 460 24.14 1.17 -1.19
CA MET A 460 24.59 0.37 -0.04
C MET A 460 25.03 -1.05 -0.43
N LYS A 461 25.70 -1.76 0.50
CA LYS A 461 26.23 -3.12 0.27
C LYS A 461 25.15 -4.12 -0.18
N ASP A 462 23.97 -4.04 0.41
CA ASP A 462 22.82 -4.82 -0.01
C ASP A 462 22.00 -4.03 -1.05
N PHE A 463 22.51 -4.02 -2.27
CA PHE A 463 22.04 -3.14 -3.33
C PHE A 463 20.70 -3.60 -3.93
N PRO A 464 19.59 -2.85 -3.79
CA PRO A 464 18.26 -3.26 -4.27
C PRO A 464 18.13 -3.07 -5.80
N MET A 465 18.81 -3.91 -6.57
CA MET A 465 18.94 -3.82 -8.04
C MET A 465 17.61 -3.67 -8.80
N ASP A 466 16.56 -4.40 -8.38
CA ASP A 466 15.22 -4.32 -9.01
C ASP A 466 14.61 -2.92 -8.85
N LEU A 467 14.71 -2.32 -7.65
CA LEU A 467 14.16 -1.00 -7.38
C LEU A 467 14.91 0.09 -8.17
N TYR A 468 16.24 0.00 -8.26
CA TYR A 468 17.03 0.91 -9.10
C TYR A 468 16.62 0.83 -10.58
N THR A 469 16.44 -0.39 -11.09
CA THR A 469 16.00 -0.59 -12.48
C THR A 469 14.66 0.10 -12.74
N ARG A 470 13.69 -0.03 -11.82
CA ARG A 470 12.39 0.65 -11.91
C ARG A 470 12.50 2.17 -11.80
N CYS A 471 13.33 2.68 -10.90
CA CYS A 471 13.55 4.13 -10.77
C CYS A 471 14.06 4.72 -12.09
N ILE A 472 15.06 4.09 -12.71
CA ILE A 472 15.60 4.53 -13.99
C ILE A 472 14.56 4.39 -15.12
N GLN A 473 13.73 3.34 -15.10
CA GLN A 473 12.62 3.20 -16.06
C GLN A 473 11.57 4.31 -15.93
N ILE A 474 11.25 4.75 -14.71
CA ILE A 474 10.29 5.85 -14.49
C ILE A 474 10.88 7.15 -15.06
N VAL A 475 12.14 7.48 -14.73
CA VAL A 475 12.81 8.66 -15.29
C VAL A 475 12.83 8.60 -16.82
N HIS A 476 13.15 7.43 -17.38
CA HIS A 476 13.15 7.23 -18.83
C HIS A 476 11.78 7.47 -19.47
N LYS A 477 10.72 6.90 -18.91
CA LYS A 477 9.33 7.07 -19.39
C LYS A 477 8.89 8.53 -19.36
N VAL A 478 9.18 9.23 -18.27
CA VAL A 478 8.90 10.67 -18.12
C VAL A 478 9.63 11.47 -19.21
N LEU A 479 10.92 11.21 -19.44
CA LEU A 479 11.68 11.89 -20.49
C LEU A 479 11.14 11.56 -21.90
N CYS A 480 10.72 10.32 -22.15
CA CYS A 480 10.08 9.93 -23.40
C CYS A 480 8.79 10.71 -23.65
N TYR A 481 7.96 10.90 -22.61
CA TYR A 481 6.76 11.72 -22.71
C TYR A 481 7.11 13.19 -23.00
N GLN A 482 8.08 13.75 -22.28
CA GLN A 482 8.53 15.14 -22.47
C GLN A 482 9.05 15.37 -23.88
N LYS A 483 9.86 14.45 -24.42
CA LYS A 483 10.31 14.47 -25.81
C LYS A 483 9.13 14.43 -26.78
N LYS A 484 8.22 13.46 -26.60
CA LYS A 484 7.06 13.24 -27.48
C LYS A 484 6.17 14.48 -27.56
N CYS A 485 5.90 15.11 -26.42
CA CYS A 485 5.01 16.26 -26.30
C CYS A 485 5.74 17.62 -26.33
N ARG A 486 7.08 17.61 -26.45
CA ARG A 486 7.96 18.79 -26.40
C ARG A 486 7.75 19.65 -25.15
N VAL A 487 7.55 19.00 -24.00
CA VAL A 487 7.39 19.68 -22.72
C VAL A 487 8.76 20.08 -22.19
N ARG A 488 8.98 21.39 -22.07
CA ARG A 488 10.21 21.96 -21.51
C ARG A 488 10.07 22.19 -20.01
N LEU A 489 10.55 21.24 -19.23
CA LEU A 489 10.39 21.29 -17.77
C LEU A 489 11.50 22.13 -17.11
N HIS A 490 11.10 23.16 -16.37
CA HIS A 490 11.99 23.93 -15.50
C HIS A 490 12.32 23.16 -14.22
N TYR A 491 13.27 22.23 -14.34
CA TYR A 491 13.72 21.34 -13.26
C TYR A 491 15.22 21.47 -13.00
N THR A 492 15.67 21.15 -11.78
CA THR A 492 17.08 21.14 -11.36
C THR A 492 17.81 19.91 -11.90
N TRP A 493 17.93 19.82 -13.23
CA TRP A 493 18.50 18.66 -13.94
C TRP A 493 19.89 18.24 -13.46
N ARG A 494 20.70 19.19 -12.99
CA ARG A 494 22.01 18.95 -12.38
C ARG A 494 21.98 17.90 -11.27
N GLU A 495 20.95 17.92 -10.41
CA GLU A 495 20.82 16.96 -9.30
C GLU A 495 20.58 15.55 -9.82
N LEU A 496 19.74 15.42 -10.86
CA LEU A 496 19.51 14.13 -11.54
C LEU A 496 20.79 13.62 -12.18
N TRP A 497 21.49 14.44 -12.98
CA TRP A 497 22.73 14.02 -13.64
C TRP A 497 23.79 13.58 -12.63
N LEU A 498 23.94 14.30 -11.51
CA LEU A 498 24.85 13.91 -10.44
C LEU A 498 24.44 12.61 -9.75
N ALA A 499 23.16 12.38 -9.50
CA ALA A 499 22.67 11.11 -8.97
C ALA A 499 22.99 9.95 -9.91
N LEU A 500 22.79 10.13 -11.22
CA LEU A 500 23.11 9.13 -12.25
C LEU A 500 24.62 8.86 -12.34
N ILE A 501 25.46 9.90 -12.34
CA ILE A 501 26.94 9.76 -12.35
C ILE A 501 27.43 9.01 -11.11
N ASN A 502 26.90 9.36 -9.93
CA ASN A 502 27.28 8.69 -8.68
C ASN A 502 26.82 7.24 -8.64
N LEU A 503 25.66 6.91 -9.22
CA LEU A 503 25.24 5.52 -9.40
C LEU A 503 26.22 4.75 -10.29
N LEU A 504 26.63 5.30 -11.44
CA LEU A 504 27.65 4.67 -12.30
C LEU A 504 28.97 4.45 -11.55
N LYS A 505 29.41 5.44 -10.77
CA LYS A 505 30.60 5.33 -9.92
C LYS A 505 30.45 4.20 -8.91
N PHE A 506 29.31 4.10 -8.23
CA PHE A 506 29.05 3.05 -7.25
C PHE A 506 29.08 1.65 -7.87
N LEU A 507 28.40 1.46 -9.01
CA LEU A 507 28.37 0.18 -9.74
C LEU A 507 29.78 -0.25 -10.17
N MET A 508 30.57 0.70 -10.69
CA MET A 508 31.94 0.46 -11.10
C MET A 508 32.86 0.15 -9.91
N SER A 509 32.81 0.94 -8.83
CA SER A 509 33.67 0.75 -7.66
C SER A 509 33.38 -0.55 -6.90
N ASN A 510 32.18 -1.11 -7.03
CA ASN A 510 31.76 -2.35 -6.37
C ASN A 510 31.56 -3.51 -7.36
N GLU A 511 32.19 -3.47 -8.55
CA GLU A 511 31.97 -4.44 -9.62
C GLU A 511 32.08 -5.90 -9.13
N THR A 512 33.08 -6.20 -8.30
CA THR A 512 33.42 -7.56 -7.87
C THR A 512 32.33 -8.16 -6.98
N VAL A 513 31.77 -7.36 -6.08
CA VAL A 513 30.72 -7.77 -5.15
C VAL A 513 29.37 -7.84 -5.87
N LEU A 514 29.07 -6.87 -6.73
CA LEU A 514 27.77 -6.79 -7.40
C LEU A 514 27.62 -7.81 -8.53
N LEU A 515 28.67 -8.04 -9.34
CA LEU A 515 28.63 -9.04 -10.42
C LEU A 515 28.47 -10.47 -9.92
N ALA A 516 28.79 -10.75 -8.66
CA ALA A 516 28.53 -12.04 -8.03
C ALA A 516 27.02 -12.30 -7.85
N LYS A 517 26.18 -11.25 -7.81
CA LYS A 517 24.74 -11.35 -7.54
C LYS A 517 23.87 -10.90 -8.70
N HIS A 518 24.31 -9.93 -9.49
CA HIS A 518 23.47 -9.23 -10.46
C HIS A 518 24.21 -8.91 -11.77
N ASN A 519 23.45 -8.82 -12.87
CA ASN A 519 23.94 -8.21 -14.10
C ASN A 519 23.88 -6.67 -13.99
N ILE A 520 24.92 -6.04 -13.47
CA ILE A 520 24.97 -4.58 -13.31
C ILE A 520 24.93 -3.84 -14.66
N PHE A 521 25.34 -4.47 -15.76
CA PHE A 521 25.44 -3.82 -17.08
C PHE A 521 24.07 -3.43 -17.63
N THR A 522 23.00 -4.13 -17.27
CA THR A 522 21.64 -3.73 -17.66
C THR A 522 21.31 -2.36 -17.07
N LEU A 523 21.54 -2.15 -15.77
CA LEU A 523 21.30 -0.87 -15.12
C LEU A 523 22.26 0.21 -15.63
N THR A 524 23.55 -0.12 -15.77
CA THR A 524 24.55 0.78 -16.34
C THR A 524 24.15 1.26 -17.74
N LEU A 525 23.70 0.37 -18.61
CA LEU A 525 23.24 0.71 -19.97
C LEU A 525 22.04 1.65 -19.92
N MET A 526 21.07 1.41 -19.04
CA MET A 526 19.91 2.29 -18.91
C MET A 526 20.31 3.70 -18.46
N VAL A 527 21.23 3.81 -17.50
CA VAL A 527 21.74 5.12 -17.04
C VAL A 527 22.51 5.83 -18.16
N VAL A 528 23.37 5.13 -18.90
CA VAL A 528 24.09 5.72 -20.05
C VAL A 528 23.10 6.14 -21.15
N ASN A 529 22.04 5.37 -21.38
CA ASN A 529 20.99 5.74 -22.34
C ASN A 529 20.19 6.97 -21.90
N LEU A 530 20.03 7.23 -20.59
CA LEU A 530 19.48 8.51 -20.13
C LEU A 530 20.40 9.67 -20.52
N PHE A 531 21.72 9.55 -20.32
CA PHE A 531 22.66 10.58 -20.81
C PHE A 531 22.57 10.75 -22.33
N ASN A 532 22.48 9.65 -23.08
CA ASN A 532 22.31 9.73 -24.53
C ASN A 532 20.97 10.38 -24.92
N MET A 533 19.88 10.19 -24.15
CA MET A 533 18.61 10.90 -24.34
C MET A 533 18.79 12.42 -24.18
N PHE A 534 19.47 12.87 -23.11
CA PHE A 534 19.78 14.29 -22.91
C PHE A 534 20.67 14.86 -24.03
N ILE A 535 21.70 14.12 -24.42
CA ILE A 535 22.63 14.55 -25.48
C ILE A 535 21.91 14.66 -26.82
N THR A 536 21.09 13.66 -27.17
CA THR A 536 20.52 13.51 -28.52
C THR A 536 19.21 14.27 -28.71
N TYR A 537 18.37 14.33 -27.67
CA TYR A 537 17.01 14.89 -27.74
C TYR A 537 16.74 16.00 -26.72
N GLY A 538 17.77 16.45 -25.99
CA GLY A 538 17.61 17.48 -24.95
C GLY A 538 16.98 18.78 -25.46
N ASP A 539 17.17 19.15 -26.72
CA ASP A 539 16.55 20.33 -27.36
C ASP A 539 15.01 20.32 -27.32
N THR A 540 14.43 19.12 -27.20
CA THR A 540 12.98 18.90 -27.14
C THR A 540 12.37 19.11 -25.76
N PHE A 541 13.13 18.92 -24.67
CA PHE A 541 12.58 18.94 -23.30
C PHE A 541 13.42 19.69 -22.25
N LEU A 542 14.68 20.04 -22.53
CA LEU A 542 15.45 20.94 -21.69
C LEU A 542 14.92 22.37 -21.83
N PRO A 543 14.91 23.16 -20.75
CA PRO A 543 14.27 24.47 -20.73
C PRO A 543 15.00 25.49 -21.61
N THR A 544 16.33 25.45 -21.63
CA THR A 544 17.17 26.42 -22.34
C THR A 544 18.41 25.76 -22.96
N PRO A 545 19.04 26.42 -23.96
CA PRO A 545 20.35 25.99 -24.47
C PRO A 545 21.42 25.93 -23.36
N SER A 546 21.36 26.81 -22.35
CA SER A 546 22.32 26.78 -21.24
C SER A 546 22.29 25.47 -20.43
N SER A 547 21.17 24.73 -20.46
CA SER A 547 21.12 23.40 -19.86
C SER A 547 22.03 22.39 -20.56
N TYR A 548 22.33 22.56 -21.85
CA TYR A 548 23.35 21.76 -22.53
C TYR A 548 24.76 22.08 -22.04
N ASP A 549 25.04 23.37 -21.79
CA ASP A 549 26.33 23.80 -21.25
C ASP A 549 26.56 23.14 -19.89
N GLU A 550 25.54 23.15 -19.02
CA GLU A 550 25.56 22.50 -17.70
C GLU A 550 25.72 20.98 -17.80
N LEU A 551 24.98 20.31 -18.69
CA LEU A 551 25.10 18.87 -18.91
C LEU A 551 26.54 18.49 -19.32
N TYR A 552 27.11 19.21 -20.28
CA TYR A 552 28.43 18.92 -20.80
C TYR A 552 29.50 19.25 -19.77
N TYR A 553 29.34 20.36 -19.05
CA TYR A 553 30.18 20.68 -17.90
C TYR A 553 30.20 19.55 -16.87
N GLU A 554 29.04 18.98 -16.51
CA GLU A 554 28.98 17.87 -15.55
C GLU A 554 29.65 16.59 -16.07
N ILE A 555 29.46 16.25 -17.35
CA ILE A 555 30.15 15.12 -18.01
C ILE A 555 31.67 15.31 -17.99
N ILE A 556 32.15 16.51 -18.33
CA ILE A 556 33.57 16.87 -18.37
C ILE A 556 34.16 16.89 -16.95
N ARG A 557 33.49 17.54 -16.00
CA ARG A 557 33.93 17.63 -14.61
C ARG A 557 34.14 16.25 -14.00
N MET A 558 33.26 15.31 -14.32
CA MET A 558 33.26 13.96 -13.79
C MET A 558 33.81 12.92 -14.78
N HIS A 559 34.56 13.34 -15.81
CA HIS A 559 35.01 12.48 -16.92
C HIS A 559 35.71 11.18 -16.46
N GLN A 560 36.50 11.26 -15.38
CA GLN A 560 37.22 10.09 -14.83
C GLN A 560 36.29 8.92 -14.51
N ILE A 561 35.03 9.17 -14.11
CA ILE A 561 34.06 8.10 -13.86
C ILE A 561 33.70 7.40 -15.17
N PHE A 562 33.47 8.16 -16.25
CA PHE A 562 33.15 7.61 -17.56
C PHE A 562 34.34 6.90 -18.21
N ASP A 563 35.56 7.40 -18.03
CA ASP A 563 36.78 6.77 -18.55
C ASP A 563 37.11 5.46 -17.82
N ASN A 564 36.97 5.46 -16.48
CA ASN A 564 37.14 4.25 -15.68
C ASN A 564 36.04 3.23 -15.99
N LEU A 565 34.79 3.70 -16.15
CA LEU A 565 33.67 2.85 -16.56
C LEU A 565 33.94 2.22 -17.93
N TYR A 566 34.36 3.03 -18.91
CA TYR A 566 34.73 2.55 -20.24
C TYR A 566 35.84 1.50 -20.19
N SER A 567 36.90 1.76 -19.41
CA SER A 567 38.02 0.82 -19.24
C SER A 567 37.55 -0.51 -18.63
N MET A 568 36.68 -0.45 -17.62
CA MET A 568 36.08 -1.62 -16.98
C MET A 568 35.22 -2.43 -17.94
N VAL A 569 34.29 -1.79 -18.66
CA VAL A 569 33.39 -2.49 -19.60
C VAL A 569 34.13 -2.99 -20.83
N LEU A 570 35.14 -2.26 -21.32
CA LEU A 570 35.98 -2.70 -22.43
C LEU A 570 36.71 -3.99 -22.05
N ARG A 571 37.39 -4.02 -20.90
CA ARG A 571 38.07 -5.22 -20.37
C ARG A 571 37.14 -6.42 -20.31
N LEU A 572 35.91 -6.23 -19.83
CA LEU A 572 34.92 -7.32 -19.71
C LEU A 572 34.28 -7.71 -21.05
N SER A 573 34.20 -6.79 -22.01
CA SER A 573 33.71 -7.08 -23.37
C SER A 573 34.75 -7.80 -24.25
N THR A 574 36.05 -7.69 -23.92
CA THR A 574 37.12 -8.40 -24.63
C THR A 574 37.42 -9.76 -24.01
N ASN A 575 37.16 -9.94 -22.71
CA ASN A 575 37.36 -11.21 -22.02
C ASN A 575 36.25 -12.21 -22.37
N ALA A 576 36.60 -13.48 -22.55
CA ALA A 576 35.60 -14.55 -22.67
C ALA A 576 34.88 -14.71 -21.31
N GLY A 577 33.55 -14.57 -21.29
CA GLY A 577 32.76 -14.73 -20.08
C GLY A 577 31.29 -14.38 -20.29
N GLN A 578 30.43 -14.74 -19.32
CA GLN A 578 28.99 -14.48 -19.37
C GLN A 578 28.61 -13.00 -19.50
N TRP A 579 29.53 -12.10 -19.11
CA TRP A 579 29.33 -10.65 -19.14
C TRP A 579 29.77 -9.97 -20.44
N LYS A 580 30.35 -10.72 -21.38
CA LYS A 580 30.91 -10.18 -22.62
C LYS A 580 29.89 -9.34 -23.40
N GLU A 581 28.72 -9.92 -23.66
CA GLU A 581 27.67 -9.29 -24.48
C GLU A 581 27.00 -8.11 -23.76
N PRO A 582 26.55 -8.21 -22.50
CA PRO A 582 26.05 -7.05 -21.76
C PRO A 582 27.06 -5.90 -21.65
N ALA A 583 28.34 -6.20 -21.38
CA ALA A 583 29.39 -5.18 -21.29
C ALA A 583 29.64 -4.52 -22.66
N SER A 584 29.65 -5.30 -23.75
CA SER A 584 29.78 -4.78 -25.11
C SER A 584 28.73 -3.71 -25.44
N LYS A 585 27.46 -3.94 -25.08
CA LYS A 585 26.39 -2.94 -25.29
C LYS A 585 26.68 -1.61 -24.57
N VAL A 586 27.17 -1.67 -23.33
CA VAL A 586 27.57 -0.48 -22.58
C VAL A 586 28.75 0.22 -23.26
N THR A 587 29.78 -0.52 -23.67
CA THR A 587 30.94 0.01 -24.41
C THR A 587 30.52 0.82 -25.63
N HIS A 588 29.58 0.31 -26.42
CA HIS A 588 29.06 1.01 -27.60
C HIS A 588 28.22 2.24 -27.23
N SER A 589 27.39 2.16 -26.19
CA SER A 589 26.54 3.28 -25.74
C SER A 589 27.31 4.49 -25.22
N LEU A 590 28.56 4.29 -24.75
CA LEU A 590 29.43 5.36 -24.24
C LEU A 590 30.05 6.24 -25.34
N VAL A 591 29.80 5.96 -26.62
CA VAL A 591 30.49 6.62 -27.75
C VAL A 591 30.36 8.15 -27.73
N ASN A 592 29.17 8.70 -27.49
CA ASN A 592 28.94 10.15 -27.50
C ASN A 592 29.54 10.83 -26.26
N ILE A 593 29.39 10.21 -25.10
CA ILE A 593 29.99 10.71 -23.84
C ILE A 593 31.51 10.82 -23.99
N ARG A 594 32.15 9.79 -24.57
CA ARG A 594 33.59 9.82 -24.84
C ARG A 594 33.97 10.85 -25.91
N ALA A 595 33.15 11.04 -26.94
CA ALA A 595 33.39 12.08 -27.94
C ALA A 595 33.37 13.48 -27.30
N ILE A 596 32.43 13.76 -26.39
CA ILE A 596 32.35 15.01 -25.62
C ILE A 596 33.62 15.19 -24.77
N ILE A 597 33.99 14.18 -23.97
CA ILE A 597 35.17 14.23 -23.09
C ILE A 597 36.44 14.49 -23.91
N ASN A 598 36.68 13.72 -24.97
CA ASN A 598 37.89 13.82 -25.79
C ASN A 598 37.94 15.11 -26.63
N HIS A 599 36.79 15.74 -26.89
CA HIS A 599 36.72 17.02 -27.60
C HIS A 599 37.03 18.20 -26.69
N PHE A 600 36.44 18.24 -25.49
CA PHE A 600 36.55 19.40 -24.61
C PHE A 600 37.76 19.36 -23.68
N ASN A 601 38.21 18.19 -23.20
CA ASN A 601 39.36 18.13 -22.27
C ASN A 601 40.63 18.78 -22.87
N PRO A 602 41.08 18.46 -24.10
CA PRO A 602 42.26 19.11 -24.67
C PRO A 602 42.08 20.61 -24.88
N LYS A 603 40.86 21.06 -25.16
CA LYS A 603 40.55 22.50 -25.33
C LYS A 603 40.57 23.24 -24.01
N ILE A 604 40.09 22.62 -22.94
CA ILE A 604 40.15 23.14 -21.57
C ILE A 604 41.60 23.23 -21.12
N GLU A 605 42.40 22.19 -21.34
CA GLU A 605 43.84 22.18 -21.06
C GLU A 605 44.58 23.28 -21.86
N SER A 606 44.24 23.45 -23.14
CA SER A 606 44.80 24.51 -23.98
C SER A 606 44.41 25.90 -23.49
N TYR A 607 43.14 26.14 -23.14
CA TYR A 607 42.68 27.41 -22.57
C TYR A 607 43.38 27.71 -21.24
N ALA A 608 43.56 26.68 -20.39
CA ALA A 608 44.31 26.79 -19.13
C ALA A 608 45.76 27.24 -19.35
N ALA A 609 46.43 26.60 -20.32
CA ALA A 609 47.81 26.89 -20.66
C ALA A 609 48.00 28.29 -21.25
N VAL A 610 47.12 28.71 -22.17
CA VAL A 610 47.15 30.03 -22.83
C VAL A 610 46.89 31.16 -21.85
N ASN A 611 45.95 30.98 -20.93
CA ASN A 611 45.64 32.01 -19.92
C ASN A 611 46.50 31.89 -18.65
N HIS A 612 47.45 30.95 -18.61
CA HIS A 612 48.30 30.67 -17.44
C HIS A 612 47.50 30.39 -16.15
N ILE A 613 46.37 29.68 -16.27
CA ILE A 613 45.47 29.34 -15.17
C ILE A 613 45.72 27.89 -14.74
N SER A 614 46.01 27.66 -13.47
CA SER A 614 46.21 26.30 -12.92
C SER A 614 44.90 25.58 -12.58
N GLN A 615 43.87 26.30 -12.16
CA GLN A 615 42.55 25.78 -11.85
C GLN A 615 41.48 26.69 -12.45
N LEU A 616 40.73 26.17 -13.43
CA LEU A 616 39.63 26.92 -14.05
C LEU A 616 38.42 26.96 -13.12
N SER A 617 37.75 28.11 -13.11
CA SER A 617 36.42 28.25 -12.53
C SER A 617 35.35 27.59 -13.42
N GLU A 618 34.17 27.32 -12.84
CA GLU A 618 33.01 26.78 -13.57
C GLU A 618 32.65 27.64 -14.79
N GLU A 619 32.62 28.98 -14.62
CA GLU A 619 32.30 29.90 -15.71
C GLU A 619 33.32 29.87 -16.86
N GLN A 620 34.60 29.71 -16.54
CA GLN A 620 35.65 29.59 -17.56
C GLN A 620 35.55 28.28 -18.34
N VAL A 621 35.20 27.17 -17.68
CA VAL A 621 34.93 25.91 -18.39
C VAL A 621 33.70 26.05 -19.28
N LEU A 622 32.63 26.67 -18.78
CA LEU A 622 31.42 26.93 -19.56
C LEU A 622 31.68 27.85 -20.76
N GLU A 623 32.56 28.85 -20.62
CA GLU A 623 33.02 29.69 -21.74
C GLU A 623 33.66 28.84 -22.84
N VAL A 624 34.60 27.96 -22.47
CA VAL A 624 35.24 27.03 -23.42
C VAL A 624 34.21 26.11 -24.08
N VAL A 625 33.24 25.59 -23.33
CA VAL A 625 32.18 24.74 -23.88
C VAL A 625 31.36 25.50 -24.92
N ARG A 626 30.84 26.68 -24.56
CA ARG A 626 30.01 27.52 -25.43
C ARG A 626 30.72 27.92 -26.72
N SER A 627 32.02 28.21 -26.65
CA SER A 627 32.79 28.64 -27.83
C SER A 627 33.21 27.50 -28.77
N ASN A 628 32.88 26.24 -28.45
CA ASN A 628 33.44 25.06 -29.15
C ASN A 628 32.40 23.99 -29.53
N TYR A 629 31.11 24.30 -29.49
CA TYR A 629 30.03 23.40 -29.92
C TYR A 629 30.08 23.06 -31.41
N ASP A 630 30.44 24.02 -32.25
CA ASP A 630 30.49 23.95 -33.71
C ASP A 630 31.38 22.84 -34.27
N THR A 631 32.42 22.49 -33.52
CA THR A 631 33.45 21.50 -33.89
C THR A 631 33.21 20.13 -33.26
N LEU A 632 32.20 19.98 -32.39
CA LEU A 632 31.87 18.71 -31.75
C LEU A 632 31.08 17.82 -32.71
N THR A 633 31.56 16.60 -32.95
CA THR A 633 30.86 15.60 -33.77
C THR A 633 30.35 14.45 -32.89
N LEU A 634 29.05 14.20 -32.92
CA LEU A 634 28.38 13.13 -32.19
C LEU A 634 27.74 12.13 -33.14
N LYS A 635 27.58 10.88 -32.69
CA LYS A 635 26.83 9.86 -33.44
C LYS A 635 25.35 9.94 -33.06
N LEU A 636 24.48 9.93 -34.07
CA LEU A 636 23.05 9.78 -33.83
C LEU A 636 22.79 8.37 -33.27
N GLN A 637 22.10 8.29 -32.13
CA GLN A 637 21.71 7.04 -31.50
C GLN A 637 20.20 6.85 -31.61
N ASP A 638 19.80 5.75 -32.24
CA ASP A 638 18.39 5.43 -32.50
C ASP A 638 17.77 4.65 -31.34
N GLY A 639 16.44 4.74 -31.22
CA GLY A 639 15.65 3.92 -30.27
C GLY A 639 15.82 4.28 -28.79
N LEU A 640 16.52 5.37 -28.46
CA LEU A 640 16.69 5.82 -27.08
C LEU A 640 15.37 6.18 -26.40
N ASP A 641 14.34 6.57 -27.15
CA ASP A 641 13.01 6.94 -26.66
C ASP A 641 12.01 5.76 -26.67
N GLN A 642 12.50 4.55 -26.96
CA GLN A 642 11.70 3.33 -26.94
C GLN A 642 11.88 2.60 -25.62
N TYR A 643 10.79 2.15 -25.02
CA TYR A 643 10.79 1.32 -23.83
C TYR A 643 9.75 0.20 -23.94
N GLU A 644 10.01 -0.90 -23.27
CA GLU A 644 9.03 -1.97 -23.11
C GLU A 644 7.92 -1.51 -22.16
N ARG A 645 6.67 -1.65 -22.59
CA ARG A 645 5.52 -1.31 -21.76
C ARG A 645 5.42 -2.22 -20.55
N TYR A 646 4.89 -1.70 -19.45
CA TYR A 646 4.60 -2.51 -18.28
C TYR A 646 3.64 -3.65 -18.65
N SER A 647 4.00 -4.86 -18.24
CA SER A 647 3.17 -6.05 -18.35
C SER A 647 3.28 -6.83 -17.05
N GLU A 648 2.15 -7.04 -16.41
CA GLU A 648 2.04 -7.88 -15.21
C GLU A 648 2.39 -9.34 -15.52
N GLN A 649 1.97 -9.84 -16.70
CA GLN A 649 2.11 -11.23 -17.09
C GLN A 649 3.58 -11.63 -17.28
N HIS A 650 3.90 -12.84 -16.82
CA HIS A 650 5.23 -13.45 -16.65
C HIS A 650 6.18 -12.78 -15.66
N LYS A 651 6.33 -11.44 -15.66
CA LYS A 651 7.34 -10.75 -14.84
C LYS A 651 6.93 -10.58 -13.39
N GLU A 652 5.68 -10.19 -13.12
CA GLU A 652 5.24 -9.82 -11.77
C GLU A 652 4.27 -10.83 -11.12
N ALA A 653 3.83 -11.83 -11.87
CA ALA A 653 2.82 -12.79 -11.39
C ALA A 653 3.22 -13.48 -10.07
N ALA A 654 4.50 -13.84 -9.90
CA ALA A 654 4.99 -14.43 -8.65
C ALA A 654 4.94 -13.44 -7.48
N PHE A 655 5.30 -12.18 -7.73
CA PHE A 655 5.27 -11.11 -6.72
C PHE A 655 3.84 -10.84 -6.25
N PHE A 656 2.89 -10.66 -7.18
CA PHE A 656 1.49 -10.42 -6.81
C PHE A 656 0.83 -11.63 -6.13
N LYS A 657 1.20 -12.87 -6.51
CA LYS A 657 0.72 -14.08 -5.81
C LYS A 657 1.18 -14.10 -4.34
N GLU A 658 2.41 -13.72 -4.07
CA GLU A 658 2.93 -13.65 -2.69
C GLU A 658 2.34 -12.47 -1.92
N LEU A 659 2.23 -11.30 -2.56
CA LEU A 659 1.58 -10.12 -1.98
C LEU A 659 0.12 -10.41 -1.59
N ALA A 660 -0.66 -11.02 -2.47
CA ALA A 660 -2.04 -11.40 -2.19
C ALA A 660 -2.15 -12.40 -1.04
N ARG A 661 -1.19 -13.33 -0.92
CA ARG A 661 -1.09 -14.26 0.22
C ARG A 661 -0.79 -13.52 1.53
N SER A 662 0.20 -12.62 1.53
CA SER A 662 0.54 -11.76 2.68
C SER A 662 -0.69 -10.97 3.15
N ILE A 663 -1.38 -10.31 2.23
CA ILE A 663 -2.58 -9.52 2.52
C ILE A 663 -3.70 -10.42 3.05
N SER A 664 -3.96 -11.57 2.43
CA SER A 664 -4.99 -12.52 2.90
C SER A 664 -4.76 -12.92 4.36
N ILE A 665 -3.51 -13.26 4.71
CA ILE A 665 -3.12 -13.62 6.09
C ILE A 665 -3.28 -12.43 7.03
N ASN A 666 -2.84 -11.24 6.62
CA ASN A 666 -2.91 -10.03 7.44
C ASN A 666 -4.37 -9.63 7.73
N VAL A 667 -5.20 -9.59 6.68
CA VAL A 667 -6.63 -9.30 6.80
C VAL A 667 -7.29 -10.32 7.73
N ARG A 668 -7.07 -11.62 7.52
CA ARG A 668 -7.65 -12.67 8.39
C ARG A 668 -7.29 -12.50 9.86
N LYS A 669 -6.05 -12.10 10.17
CA LYS A 669 -5.60 -11.84 11.55
C LYS A 669 -6.25 -10.60 12.16
N ASN A 670 -6.50 -9.58 11.35
CA ASN A 670 -6.98 -8.27 11.78
C ASN A 670 -8.51 -8.11 11.72
N VAL A 671 -9.25 -9.06 11.13
CA VAL A 671 -10.73 -9.02 11.22
C VAL A 671 -11.15 -9.28 12.67
N ALA A 672 -11.37 -8.19 13.42
CA ALA A 672 -11.87 -8.25 14.79
C ALA A 672 -13.41 -8.31 14.81
N PHE A 673 -13.95 -9.40 15.36
CA PHE A 673 -15.41 -9.59 15.55
C PHE A 673 -15.89 -9.11 16.91
N ASN A 674 -15.00 -9.13 17.92
CA ASN A 674 -15.31 -8.77 19.31
C ASN A 674 -15.77 -7.31 19.48
N THR A 675 -15.42 -6.42 18.55
CA THR A 675 -15.72 -4.98 18.62
C THR A 675 -17.14 -4.61 18.18
N LEU A 676 -17.86 -5.49 17.48
CA LEU A 676 -19.30 -5.31 17.28
C LEU A 676 -20.01 -5.77 18.55
N SER A 677 -19.89 -4.94 19.61
CA SER A 677 -20.69 -5.16 20.80
C SER A 677 -22.15 -5.22 20.36
N GLN A 678 -22.79 -6.34 20.65
CA GLN A 678 -24.23 -6.49 20.46
C GLN A 678 -24.99 -5.29 21.07
N GLU A 679 -24.40 -4.62 22.06
CA GLU A 679 -24.87 -3.37 22.66
C GLU A 679 -24.96 -2.19 21.69
N ILE A 680 -24.00 -1.98 20.78
CA ILE A 680 -24.08 -0.93 19.75
C ILE A 680 -25.23 -1.26 18.78
N LEU A 681 -25.29 -2.51 18.32
CA LEU A 681 -26.35 -2.98 17.42
C LEU A 681 -27.74 -2.87 18.06
N LEU A 682 -27.90 -3.28 19.31
CA LEU A 682 -29.16 -3.15 20.06
C LEU A 682 -29.54 -1.70 20.29
N LYS A 683 -28.57 -0.81 20.54
CA LYS A 683 -28.82 0.65 20.63
C LYS A 683 -29.28 1.21 19.28
N GLU A 684 -28.64 0.85 18.18
CA GLU A 684 -29.06 1.26 16.83
C GLU A 684 -30.48 0.76 16.52
N PHE A 685 -30.81 -0.49 16.82
CA PHE A 685 -32.16 -1.01 16.60
C PHE A 685 -33.22 -0.32 17.46
N SER A 686 -32.87 0.10 18.69
CA SER A 686 -33.78 0.89 19.53
C SER A 686 -34.09 2.30 19.00
N THR A 687 -33.32 2.78 18.02
CA THR A 687 -33.53 4.09 17.37
C THR A 687 -34.23 4.01 16.01
N ILE A 688 -34.33 2.80 15.43
CA ILE A 688 -34.98 2.55 14.12
C ILE A 688 -36.47 2.17 14.30
N SER A 689 -36.86 1.73 15.50
CA SER A 689 -38.26 1.57 15.93
C SER A 689 -38.81 2.86 16.53
#